data_AF-A0A167CLW3-F1
#
_entry.id   AF-A0A167CLW3-F1
#
_cell.length_a   1.000
_cell.length_b   1.000
_cell.length_c   1.000
_cell.angle_alpha   90.00
_cell.angle_beta   90.00
_cell.angle_gamma   90.00
#
_symmetry.space_group_name_H-M   'P 1'
#
loop_
_entity.id
_entity.type
_entity.pdbx_description
1 polymer ?
#
loop_
_entity_poly.entity_id
_entity_poly.type
_entity_poly.pdbx_seq_one_letter_code
_entity_poly.pdbx_strand_id
1 'polypeptide(L)'
;MMTKESIYDYIGIGFGPSNLAIAIAEEEQPCSVKSLFLEQKSKFSWHPGMMIDGSRLQISFLKDLVTLRNPKSKFSFLEYLRSKGRLEAFVNLAKFSPTRTEYQDYLSWVALHFDSKVAYDTYVKSVEMVKAKDQQGAQIDVFKVVAAHPEGERVYITKNVIHAPGGKANWVENSAEVKSHVIHSSEFLKEIDSKCPNKDGEYTFAVVGSGQSAAEICVYLLEHYPSCEVKLVSSKYALEPSEASPFVNECFNSDESEFFFKSSESTKKRLMCDLQRTNYSVVEIGLLEQLYDILYAQKVTGEHRFSIQRLTKLESIQLDGDKAVSSLRNVSNNLTSQYSSDLVVLATGYIRELDKVMFAGFEGKLSINAHGQPEVTKEHAAIFTDGFRGRLFLQGLTESSMGLSDTLLSLLPMRSEKIIKSIVGQTSANLSGIYPPRRHVSDDTELALFLIKSFPFATLVSNAQNGAPHVTQLPLIYSKDKLGNEVLFGHMDRGNPQIESLFKGDCKIVFHGPDTYISPRVYNSDQLPTWNSISVHITGLAEPVSTSQELVTGLQSISQHHDKYGYQLSKADPRIKKLSDFIIGFNIEIKDIAIRAKLSQDRDVMDQNLANDELYRSNTHKYGGLFNFIPNSAVSQKSA
;
A
#
# COMPACT_ATOMS: atom_id res chain seq x y z
N MET A 1 -4.49 32.20 13.71
CA MET A 1 -5.23 31.11 14.37
C MET A 1 -5.52 30.06 13.32
N MET A 2 -4.98 28.84 13.44
CA MET A 2 -5.32 27.74 12.54
C MET A 2 -6.73 27.24 12.89
N THR A 3 -7.62 27.22 11.90
CA THR A 3 -8.90 26.49 11.97
C THR A 3 -8.63 25.01 12.23
N LYS A 4 -9.60 24.26 12.79
CA LYS A 4 -9.50 22.81 13.01
C LYS A 4 -9.26 22.06 11.68
N GLU A 5 -8.00 21.89 11.29
CA GLU A 5 -7.62 21.16 10.09
C GLU A 5 -7.90 19.67 10.28
N SER A 6 -8.86 19.17 9.52
CA SER A 6 -9.31 17.79 9.57
C SER A 6 -8.32 16.87 8.84
N ILE A 7 -7.43 16.23 9.59
CA ILE A 7 -6.39 15.31 9.12
C ILE A 7 -6.96 14.25 8.17
N TYR A 8 -6.31 14.06 7.02
CA TYR A 8 -6.61 12.99 6.06
C TYR A 8 -5.95 11.66 6.49
N ASP A 9 -6.59 10.54 6.22
CA ASP A 9 -5.99 9.22 6.43
C ASP A 9 -4.89 8.94 5.39
N TYR A 10 -5.08 9.38 4.15
CA TYR A 10 -3.99 9.47 3.16
C TYR A 10 -4.20 10.60 2.15
N ILE A 11 -3.10 11.07 1.54
CA ILE A 11 -3.12 11.92 0.33
C ILE A 11 -2.34 11.23 -0.79
N GLY A 12 -2.95 11.13 -1.97
CA GLY A 12 -2.30 10.68 -3.19
C GLY A 12 -1.68 11.84 -3.97
N ILE A 13 -0.39 11.75 -4.29
CA ILE A 13 0.32 12.75 -5.11
C ILE A 13 0.42 12.22 -6.54
N GLY A 14 -0.19 12.94 -7.49
CA GLY A 14 -0.48 12.51 -8.85
C GLY A 14 -1.77 11.69 -8.95
N PHE A 15 -2.50 11.83 -10.05
CA PHE A 15 -3.72 11.07 -10.35
C PHE A 15 -3.65 10.37 -11.72
N GLY A 16 -2.49 9.77 -12.01
CA GLY A 16 -2.34 8.78 -13.09
C GLY A 16 -2.90 7.39 -12.71
N PRO A 17 -2.78 6.38 -13.60
CA PRO A 17 -3.36 5.04 -13.42
C PRO A 17 -3.08 4.39 -12.06
N SER A 18 -1.89 4.58 -11.49
CA SER A 18 -1.51 4.01 -10.19
C SER A 18 -2.35 4.52 -9.02
N ASN A 19 -2.65 5.82 -8.96
CA ASN A 19 -3.49 6.39 -7.91
C ASN A 19 -5.00 6.30 -8.27
N LEU A 20 -5.33 6.20 -9.56
CA LEU A 20 -6.68 5.84 -9.99
C LEU A 20 -7.07 4.41 -9.55
N ALA A 21 -6.15 3.45 -9.63
CA ALA A 21 -6.33 2.10 -9.09
C ALA A 21 -6.45 2.08 -7.55
N ILE A 22 -5.79 3.01 -6.85
CA ILE A 22 -5.96 3.22 -5.40
C ILE A 22 -7.38 3.69 -5.09
N ALA A 23 -7.91 4.67 -5.84
CA ALA A 23 -9.28 5.15 -5.65
C ALA A 23 -10.33 4.04 -5.86
N ILE A 24 -10.15 3.18 -6.87
CA ILE A 24 -10.99 1.98 -7.06
C ILE A 24 -10.86 1.00 -5.88
N ALA A 25 -9.63 0.71 -5.44
CA ALA A 25 -9.41 -0.23 -4.34
C ALA A 25 -9.97 0.28 -3.00
N GLU A 26 -9.98 1.60 -2.77
CA GLU A 26 -10.61 2.25 -1.62
C GLU A 26 -12.14 2.18 -1.67
N GLU A 27 -12.75 2.53 -2.81
CA GLU A 27 -14.20 2.51 -3.03
C GLU A 27 -14.82 1.11 -2.83
N GLU A 28 -14.03 0.05 -3.02
CA GLU A 28 -14.44 -1.33 -2.77
C GLU A 28 -14.21 -1.81 -1.32
N GLN A 29 -13.68 -0.97 -0.42
CA GLN A 29 -13.57 -1.30 1.01
C GLN A 29 -14.90 -1.05 1.76
N PRO A 30 -15.23 -1.87 2.78
CA PRO A 30 -16.44 -1.69 3.58
C PRO A 30 -16.37 -0.50 4.55
N CYS A 31 -15.23 0.20 4.64
CA CYS A 31 -14.97 1.28 5.58
C CYS A 31 -14.60 2.56 4.84
N SER A 32 -15.19 3.68 5.27
CA SER A 32 -14.83 5.01 4.73
C SER A 32 -13.44 5.42 5.23
N VAL A 33 -12.60 5.85 4.29
CA VAL A 33 -11.25 6.40 4.53
C VAL A 33 -11.26 7.85 4.08
N LYS A 34 -10.69 8.77 4.88
CA LYS A 34 -10.62 10.16 4.46
C LYS A 34 -9.43 10.39 3.52
N SER A 35 -9.69 10.43 2.22
CA SER A 35 -8.68 10.58 1.17
C SER A 35 -8.81 11.88 0.36
N LEU A 36 -7.72 12.25 -0.32
CA LEU A 36 -7.66 13.31 -1.33
C LEU A 36 -6.51 13.01 -2.30
N PHE A 37 -6.72 13.24 -3.60
CA PHE A 37 -5.69 13.16 -4.63
C PHE A 37 -5.35 14.56 -5.14
N LEU A 38 -4.06 14.84 -5.35
CA LEU A 38 -3.56 16.12 -5.85
C LEU A 38 -2.91 15.89 -7.22
N GLU A 39 -3.45 16.48 -8.28
CA GLU A 39 -2.97 16.33 -9.66
C GLU A 39 -2.64 17.70 -10.26
N GLN A 40 -1.45 17.83 -10.86
CA GLN A 40 -0.95 19.10 -11.42
C GLN A 40 -1.64 19.50 -12.73
N LYS A 41 -2.21 18.54 -13.47
CA LYS A 41 -2.98 18.80 -14.69
C LYS A 41 -4.39 19.29 -14.35
N SER A 42 -4.99 20.03 -15.28
CA SER A 42 -6.39 20.48 -15.19
C SER A 42 -7.44 19.39 -15.40
N LYS A 43 -7.03 18.20 -15.86
CA LYS A 43 -7.89 17.02 -16.04
C LYS A 43 -7.08 15.75 -16.12
N PHE A 44 -7.73 14.60 -15.93
CA PHE A 44 -7.11 13.29 -16.17
C PHE A 44 -6.56 13.17 -17.60
N SER A 45 -5.29 12.74 -17.74
CA SER A 45 -4.66 12.50 -19.04
C SER A 45 -3.45 11.58 -18.93
N TRP A 46 -3.47 10.47 -19.67
CA TRP A 46 -2.39 9.49 -19.76
C TRP A 46 -1.56 9.69 -21.04
N HIS A 47 -0.25 9.92 -20.87
CA HIS A 47 0.78 10.12 -21.93
C HIS A 47 0.34 10.87 -23.22
N PRO A 48 -0.26 12.08 -23.12
CA PRO A 48 -0.86 12.77 -24.27
C PRO A 48 0.08 13.00 -25.46
N GLY A 49 1.36 13.27 -25.24
CA GLY A 49 2.32 13.49 -26.33
C GLY A 49 2.70 12.24 -27.13
N MET A 50 2.33 11.03 -26.67
CA MET A 50 2.53 9.75 -27.37
C MET A 50 1.20 9.08 -27.77
N MET A 51 0.11 9.84 -27.84
CA MET A 51 -1.19 9.34 -28.30
C MET A 51 -1.28 9.23 -29.83
N ILE A 52 -0.28 8.61 -30.46
CA ILE A 52 -0.22 8.42 -31.92
C ILE A 52 -1.39 7.53 -32.34
N ASP A 53 -2.13 7.95 -33.36
CA ASP A 53 -3.32 7.24 -33.84
C ASP A 53 -3.00 5.81 -34.29
N GLY A 54 -3.99 4.93 -34.21
CA GLY A 54 -3.85 3.49 -34.48
C GLY A 54 -3.05 2.69 -33.44
N SER A 55 -2.18 3.35 -32.66
CA SER A 55 -1.29 2.70 -31.67
C SER A 55 -2.06 1.91 -30.61
N ARG A 56 -1.55 0.73 -30.25
CA ARG A 56 -2.20 -0.20 -29.32
C ARG A 56 -1.45 -0.37 -28.01
N LEU A 57 -2.16 -0.85 -27.00
CA LEU A 57 -1.54 -1.34 -25.78
C LEU A 57 -0.67 -2.58 -26.06
N GLN A 58 0.46 -2.67 -25.38
CA GLN A 58 1.31 -3.88 -25.31
C GLN A 58 0.88 -4.80 -24.15
N ILE A 59 -0.37 -4.68 -23.68
CA ILE A 59 -0.93 -5.43 -22.56
C ILE A 59 -2.39 -5.78 -22.85
N SER A 60 -2.85 -6.94 -22.34
CA SER A 60 -4.25 -7.35 -22.42
C SER A 60 -5.15 -6.41 -21.62
N PHE A 61 -6.32 -6.06 -22.15
CA PHE A 61 -7.34 -5.28 -21.42
C PHE A 61 -7.81 -5.96 -20.12
N LEU A 62 -7.60 -7.27 -19.95
CA LEU A 62 -7.90 -7.97 -18.69
C LEU A 62 -6.94 -7.58 -17.55
N LYS A 63 -5.77 -7.00 -17.87
CA LYS A 63 -4.88 -6.31 -16.92
C LYS A 63 -5.26 -4.82 -16.82
N ASP A 64 -6.56 -4.52 -16.73
CA ASP A 64 -7.07 -3.18 -16.41
C ASP A 64 -6.81 -2.81 -14.93
N LEU A 65 -7.44 -1.75 -14.43
CA LEU A 65 -7.21 -1.27 -13.06
C LEU A 65 -7.82 -2.14 -11.95
N VAL A 66 -8.63 -3.15 -12.28
CA VAL A 66 -9.39 -3.91 -11.27
C VAL A 66 -9.65 -5.39 -11.59
N THR A 67 -9.79 -5.79 -12.85
CA THR A 67 -10.34 -7.10 -13.25
C THR A 67 -9.60 -8.29 -12.65
N LEU A 68 -8.26 -8.28 -12.59
CA LEU A 68 -7.48 -9.36 -11.96
C LEU A 68 -7.72 -9.50 -10.44
N ARG A 69 -8.18 -8.44 -9.77
CA ARG A 69 -8.54 -8.46 -8.34
C ARG A 69 -10.01 -8.75 -8.13
N ASN A 70 -10.87 -8.11 -8.91
CA ASN A 70 -12.32 -8.17 -8.77
C ASN A 70 -13.02 -8.05 -10.14
N PRO A 71 -13.25 -9.18 -10.84
CA PRO A 71 -13.95 -9.20 -12.13
C PRO A 71 -15.39 -8.68 -12.10
N LYS A 72 -15.99 -8.53 -10.90
CA LYS A 72 -17.35 -7.99 -10.71
C LYS A 72 -17.36 -6.47 -10.51
N SER A 73 -16.20 -5.81 -10.53
CA SER A 73 -16.12 -4.38 -10.28
C SER A 73 -16.82 -3.56 -11.37
N LYS A 74 -17.53 -2.52 -10.93
CA LYS A 74 -18.13 -1.49 -11.79
C LYS A 74 -17.09 -0.68 -12.59
N PHE A 75 -15.79 -0.86 -12.32
CA PHE A 75 -14.69 -0.12 -12.96
C PHE A 75 -13.87 -0.96 -13.96
N SER A 76 -14.31 -2.16 -14.31
CA SER A 76 -13.63 -3.00 -15.31
C SER A 76 -13.73 -2.39 -16.73
N PHE A 77 -12.78 -2.73 -17.59
CA PHE A 77 -12.79 -2.31 -19.00
C PHE A 77 -14.01 -2.87 -19.75
N LEU A 78 -14.49 -4.05 -19.38
CA LEU A 78 -15.71 -4.64 -19.94
C LEU A 78 -16.97 -3.86 -19.54
N GLU A 79 -17.07 -3.41 -18.29
CA GLU A 79 -18.19 -2.56 -17.83
C GLU A 79 -18.16 -1.19 -18.49
N TYR A 80 -16.97 -0.60 -18.68
CA TYR A 80 -16.78 0.60 -19.49
C TYR A 80 -17.31 0.41 -20.92
N LEU A 81 -16.89 -0.64 -21.63
CA LEU A 81 -17.37 -0.95 -22.98
C LEU A 81 -18.89 -1.13 -23.04
N ARG A 82 -19.46 -1.79 -22.02
CA ARG A 82 -20.91 -1.97 -21.88
C ARG A 82 -21.61 -0.62 -21.68
N SER A 83 -21.11 0.23 -20.78
CA SER A 83 -21.68 1.56 -20.51
C SER A 83 -21.62 2.51 -21.71
N LYS A 84 -20.61 2.35 -22.58
CA LYS A 84 -20.45 3.10 -23.83
C LYS A 84 -21.25 2.50 -25.00
N GLY A 85 -21.93 1.37 -24.82
CA GLY A 85 -22.67 0.67 -25.89
C GLY A 85 -21.78 0.03 -26.96
N ARG A 86 -20.49 -0.23 -26.66
CA ARG A 86 -19.48 -0.70 -27.62
C ARG A 86 -18.99 -2.14 -27.37
N LEU A 87 -19.54 -2.84 -26.38
CA LEU A 87 -19.08 -4.17 -25.98
C LEU A 87 -19.12 -5.21 -27.12
N GLU A 88 -20.25 -5.36 -27.81
CA GLU A 88 -20.38 -6.32 -28.92
C GLU A 88 -19.42 -5.99 -30.08
N ALA A 89 -19.31 -4.71 -30.43
CA ALA A 89 -18.37 -4.23 -31.44
C ALA A 89 -16.90 -4.53 -31.05
N PHE A 90 -16.55 -4.39 -29.77
CA PHE A 90 -15.21 -4.72 -29.27
C PHE A 90 -14.95 -6.24 -29.28
N VAL A 91 -15.93 -7.08 -28.91
CA VAL A 91 -15.83 -8.54 -29.03
C VAL A 91 -15.55 -8.94 -30.48
N ASN A 92 -16.23 -8.31 -31.45
CA ASN A 92 -16.02 -8.56 -32.88
C ASN A 92 -14.63 -8.14 -33.39
N LEU A 93 -13.88 -7.29 -32.68
CA LEU A 93 -12.48 -6.98 -33.03
C LEU A 93 -11.54 -8.18 -32.77
N ALA A 94 -11.92 -9.12 -31.90
CA ALA A 94 -11.11 -10.28 -31.49
C ALA A 94 -9.67 -9.93 -31.04
N LYS A 95 -9.46 -8.73 -30.46
CA LYS A 95 -8.15 -8.22 -30.02
C LYS A 95 -8.12 -7.96 -28.53
N PHE A 96 -7.13 -8.52 -27.84
CA PHE A 96 -6.88 -8.26 -26.42
C PHE A 96 -6.19 -6.92 -26.14
N SER A 97 -5.61 -6.29 -27.16
CA SER A 97 -4.92 -4.99 -27.07
C SER A 97 -5.79 -3.86 -27.66
N PRO A 98 -6.53 -3.08 -26.83
CA PRO A 98 -7.24 -1.89 -27.28
C PRO A 98 -6.27 -0.82 -27.80
N THR A 99 -6.79 0.20 -28.49
CA THR A 99 -5.96 1.36 -28.85
C THR A 99 -5.60 2.17 -27.60
N ARG A 100 -4.47 2.89 -27.64
CA ARG A 100 -4.11 3.82 -26.55
C ARG A 100 -5.23 4.83 -26.32
N THR A 101 -5.85 5.33 -27.40
CA THR A 101 -6.99 6.26 -27.38
C THR A 101 -8.22 5.69 -26.66
N GLU A 102 -8.59 4.45 -26.95
CA GLU A 102 -9.72 3.79 -26.28
C GLU A 102 -9.44 3.51 -24.79
N TYR A 103 -8.20 3.17 -24.45
CA TYR A 103 -7.81 2.96 -23.06
C TYR A 103 -7.69 4.27 -22.28
N GLN A 104 -7.28 5.37 -22.92
CA GLN A 104 -7.32 6.71 -22.34
C GLN A 104 -8.78 7.18 -22.08
N ASP A 105 -9.75 6.87 -22.94
CA ASP A 105 -11.18 7.11 -22.65
C ASP A 105 -11.69 6.23 -21.51
N TYR A 106 -11.24 4.97 -21.40
CA TYR A 106 -11.52 4.11 -20.23
C TYR A 106 -11.00 4.72 -18.93
N LEU A 107 -9.71 5.08 -18.88
CA LEU A 107 -9.10 5.66 -17.69
C LEU A 107 -9.75 6.99 -17.31
N SER A 108 -10.10 7.82 -18.29
CA SER A 108 -10.83 9.08 -18.06
C SER A 108 -12.24 8.82 -17.53
N TRP A 109 -12.95 7.83 -18.07
CA TRP A 109 -14.28 7.43 -17.60
C TRP A 109 -14.26 6.89 -16.16
N VAL A 110 -13.23 6.12 -15.77
CA VAL A 110 -13.03 5.75 -14.36
C VAL A 110 -12.77 6.99 -13.51
N ALA A 111 -11.89 7.90 -13.94
CA ALA A 111 -11.52 9.10 -13.19
C ALA A 111 -12.71 9.99 -12.82
N LEU A 112 -13.68 10.17 -13.73
CA LEU A 112 -14.91 10.94 -13.47
C LEU A 112 -15.73 10.47 -12.26
N HIS A 113 -15.63 9.19 -11.88
CA HIS A 113 -16.30 8.67 -10.68
C HIS A 113 -15.67 9.17 -9.36
N PHE A 114 -14.48 9.75 -9.44
CA PHE A 114 -13.66 10.16 -8.30
C PHE A 114 -13.36 11.67 -8.27
N ASP A 115 -13.92 12.49 -9.19
CA ASP A 115 -13.66 13.93 -9.26
C ASP A 115 -13.86 14.66 -7.90
N SER A 116 -14.82 14.22 -7.08
CA SER A 116 -15.05 14.77 -5.73
C SER A 116 -13.92 14.51 -4.72
N LYS A 117 -13.01 13.57 -5.02
CA LYS A 117 -11.80 13.23 -4.25
C LYS A 117 -10.51 13.75 -4.90
N VAL A 118 -10.58 14.52 -5.99
CA VAL A 118 -9.40 14.98 -6.75
C VAL A 118 -9.35 16.50 -6.79
N ALA A 119 -8.21 17.07 -6.37
CA ALA A 119 -7.86 18.46 -6.65
C ALA A 119 -6.95 18.49 -7.89
N TYR A 120 -7.54 18.78 -9.04
CA TYR A 120 -6.81 19.13 -10.27
C TYR A 120 -6.12 20.51 -10.14
N ASP A 121 -5.28 20.85 -11.11
CA ASP A 121 -4.44 22.08 -11.13
C ASP A 121 -3.61 22.29 -9.83
N THR A 122 -3.34 21.21 -9.09
CA THR A 122 -2.70 21.25 -7.77
C THR A 122 -1.32 20.62 -7.81
N TYR A 123 -0.29 21.46 -7.94
CA TYR A 123 1.12 21.04 -7.93
C TYR A 123 1.65 21.00 -6.50
N VAL A 124 2.01 19.81 -6.00
CA VAL A 124 2.66 19.65 -4.69
C VAL A 124 4.09 20.19 -4.78
N LYS A 125 4.42 21.13 -3.89
CA LYS A 125 5.76 21.73 -3.76
C LYS A 125 6.64 20.99 -2.77
N SER A 126 6.08 20.63 -1.61
CA SER A 126 6.82 19.96 -0.53
C SER A 126 5.92 19.01 0.27
N VAL A 127 6.56 17.99 0.84
CA VAL A 127 6.02 17.09 1.86
C VAL A 127 6.97 17.15 3.06
N GLU A 128 6.45 17.52 4.22
CA GLU A 128 7.20 17.72 5.46
C GLU A 128 6.73 16.74 6.53
N MET A 129 7.65 16.12 7.26
CA MET A 129 7.32 15.32 8.44
C MET A 129 7.11 16.23 9.65
N VAL A 130 5.91 16.19 10.25
CA VAL A 130 5.52 17.05 11.38
C VAL A 130 4.74 16.26 12.44
N LYS A 131 4.54 16.86 13.61
CA LYS A 131 3.63 16.34 14.63
C LYS A 131 2.34 17.15 14.66
N ALA A 132 1.20 16.47 14.68
CA ALA A 132 -0.11 17.06 14.90
C ALA A 132 -0.75 16.49 16.16
N LYS A 133 -1.83 17.10 16.62
CA LYS A 133 -2.74 16.49 17.59
C LYS A 133 -3.89 15.83 16.87
N ASP A 134 -4.24 14.61 17.26
CA ASP A 134 -5.45 13.94 16.78
C ASP A 134 -6.72 14.54 17.42
N GLN A 135 -7.88 13.90 17.17
CA GLN A 135 -9.17 14.37 17.72
C GLN A 135 -9.27 14.19 19.25
N GLN A 136 -8.45 13.32 19.82
CA GLN A 136 -8.34 13.01 21.24
C GLN A 136 -7.28 13.88 21.94
N GLY A 137 -6.47 14.61 21.17
CA GLY A 137 -5.43 15.52 21.66
C GLY A 137 -4.04 14.88 21.79
N ALA A 138 -3.88 13.60 21.44
CA ALA A 138 -2.61 12.90 21.47
C ALA A 138 -1.70 13.35 20.31
N GLN A 139 -0.39 13.39 20.54
CA GLN A 139 0.56 13.71 19.48
C GLN A 139 0.74 12.52 18.53
N ILE A 140 0.51 12.76 17.25
CA ILE A 140 0.72 11.79 16.18
C ILE A 140 1.67 12.35 15.11
N ASP A 141 2.47 11.45 14.55
CA ASP A 141 3.33 11.74 13.40
C ASP A 141 2.48 11.79 12.12
N VAL A 142 2.63 12.87 11.34
CA VAL A 142 1.86 13.14 10.12
C VAL A 142 2.73 13.86 9.09
N PHE A 143 2.30 13.83 7.84
CA PHE A 143 2.86 14.67 6.79
C PHE A 143 2.06 15.97 6.66
N LYS A 144 2.77 17.08 6.49
CA LYS A 144 2.25 18.34 5.97
C LYS A 144 2.59 18.42 4.47
N VAL A 145 1.57 18.52 3.63
CA VAL A 145 1.69 18.63 2.17
C VAL A 145 1.38 20.07 1.77
N VAL A 146 2.33 20.75 1.13
CA VAL A 146 2.17 22.13 0.63
C VAL A 146 2.05 22.08 -0.88
N ALA A 147 0.99 22.70 -1.44
CA ALA A 147 0.71 22.68 -2.87
C ALA A 147 0.33 24.06 -3.43
N ALA A 148 0.81 24.37 -4.63
CA ALA A 148 0.28 25.47 -5.43
C ALA A 148 -1.06 25.05 -6.06
N HIS A 149 -2.03 25.96 -6.02
CA HIS A 149 -3.30 25.90 -6.75
C HIS A 149 -3.54 27.30 -7.37
N PRO A 150 -4.31 27.46 -8.47
CA PRO A 150 -4.56 28.77 -9.08
C PRO A 150 -5.13 29.84 -8.14
N GLU A 151 -5.90 29.43 -7.13
CA GLU A 151 -6.46 30.31 -6.10
C GLU A 151 -5.48 30.70 -4.97
N GLY A 152 -4.28 30.12 -4.95
CA GLY A 152 -3.28 30.33 -3.89
C GLY A 152 -2.66 29.04 -3.38
N GLU A 153 -1.76 29.15 -2.40
CA GLU A 153 -1.14 28.00 -1.76
C GLU A 153 -2.11 27.31 -0.80
N ARG A 154 -2.18 25.98 -0.87
CA ARG A 154 -2.99 25.12 0.00
C ARG A 154 -2.07 24.22 0.82
N VAL A 155 -2.43 24.04 2.09
CA VAL A 155 -1.73 23.18 3.04
C VAL A 155 -2.68 22.08 3.50
N TYR A 156 -2.20 20.84 3.54
CA TYR A 156 -2.97 19.68 3.98
C TYR A 156 -2.17 18.86 5.01
N ILE A 157 -2.85 18.28 5.98
CA ILE A 157 -2.25 17.39 6.98
C ILE A 157 -2.77 15.96 6.78
N THR A 158 -1.88 14.96 6.74
CA THR A 158 -2.25 13.56 6.47
C THR A 158 -1.39 12.53 7.20
N LYS A 159 -1.97 11.39 7.59
CA LYS A 159 -1.22 10.28 8.23
C LYS A 159 -0.31 9.52 7.25
N ASN A 160 -0.74 9.39 5.99
CA ASN A 160 -0.03 8.63 4.96
C ASN A 160 0.05 9.43 3.65
N VAL A 161 1.12 9.25 2.88
CA VAL A 161 1.25 9.83 1.53
C VAL A 161 1.43 8.69 0.53
N ILE A 162 0.75 8.74 -0.61
CA ILE A 162 0.93 7.79 -1.73
C ILE A 162 1.49 8.56 -2.93
N HIS A 163 2.79 8.45 -3.15
CA HIS A 163 3.48 9.17 -4.21
C HIS A 163 3.54 8.32 -5.49
N ALA A 164 2.87 8.79 -6.55
CA ALA A 164 2.79 8.11 -7.84
C ALA A 164 3.06 9.08 -9.01
N PRO A 165 4.29 9.66 -9.11
CA PRO A 165 4.60 10.73 -10.05
C PRO A 165 4.67 10.29 -11.52
N GLY A 166 4.75 8.98 -11.78
CA GLY A 166 5.09 8.45 -13.10
C GLY A 166 6.61 8.48 -13.33
N GLY A 167 7.03 8.74 -14.56
CA GLY A 167 8.45 8.88 -14.92
C GLY A 167 8.74 10.26 -15.47
N LYS A 168 9.90 10.82 -15.11
CA LYS A 168 10.41 12.09 -15.64
C LYS A 168 11.13 11.83 -16.97
N ALA A 169 10.92 12.68 -17.97
CA ALA A 169 11.61 12.58 -19.26
C ALA A 169 13.15 12.47 -19.10
N ASN A 170 13.78 11.52 -19.78
CA ASN A 170 15.22 11.29 -19.71
C ASN A 170 15.98 12.17 -20.72
N TRP A 171 16.23 13.43 -20.37
CA TRP A 171 16.96 14.36 -21.22
C TRP A 171 18.46 14.04 -21.25
N VAL A 172 19.08 14.17 -22.42
CA VAL A 172 20.54 14.12 -22.58
C VAL A 172 21.15 15.42 -22.03
N GLU A 173 22.38 15.38 -21.55
CA GLU A 173 23.08 16.56 -21.01
C GLU A 173 23.07 17.72 -22.02
N ASN A 174 22.85 18.95 -21.51
CA ASN A 174 22.70 20.21 -22.26
C ASN A 174 21.54 20.28 -23.28
N SER A 175 20.87 19.17 -23.62
CA SER A 175 19.73 19.18 -24.57
C SER A 175 18.52 20.00 -24.08
N ALA A 176 18.43 20.29 -22.78
CA ALA A 176 17.41 21.14 -22.19
C ALA A 176 17.59 22.64 -22.46
N GLU A 177 18.77 23.06 -22.92
CA GLU A 177 19.10 24.46 -23.27
C GLU A 177 18.65 24.79 -24.71
N VAL A 178 18.55 23.77 -25.55
CA VAL A 178 18.23 23.87 -26.99
C VAL A 178 16.80 23.42 -27.33
N LYS A 179 15.86 23.57 -26.38
CA LYS A 179 14.44 23.15 -26.46
C LYS A 179 13.65 23.72 -27.65
N SER A 180 14.15 24.74 -28.34
CA SER A 180 13.57 25.20 -29.61
C SER A 180 13.59 24.09 -30.67
N HIS A 181 14.65 23.27 -30.72
CA HIS A 181 14.90 22.26 -31.75
C HIS A 181 15.04 20.83 -31.17
N VAL A 182 14.59 20.62 -29.92
CA VAL A 182 14.60 19.30 -29.26
C VAL A 182 13.28 19.04 -28.55
N ILE A 183 12.67 17.89 -28.81
CA ILE A 183 11.48 17.38 -28.09
C ILE A 183 11.83 16.05 -27.43
N HIS A 184 11.37 15.82 -26.20
CA HIS A 184 11.32 14.47 -25.64
C HIS A 184 9.99 13.78 -26.00
N SER A 185 10.01 12.48 -26.31
CA SER A 185 8.87 11.71 -26.83
C SER A 185 7.56 11.93 -26.05
N SER A 186 7.64 12.10 -24.72
CA SER A 186 6.50 12.40 -23.85
C SER A 186 5.64 13.61 -24.26
N GLU A 187 6.22 14.56 -25.00
CA GLU A 187 5.58 15.79 -25.47
C GLU A 187 5.47 15.86 -27.02
N PHE A 188 5.85 14.80 -27.73
CA PHE A 188 6.00 14.78 -29.20
C PHE A 188 4.81 15.38 -29.97
N LEU A 189 3.60 14.82 -29.81
CA LEU A 189 2.41 15.31 -30.51
C LEU A 189 1.93 16.70 -30.10
N LYS A 190 2.40 17.26 -28.98
CA LYS A 190 2.05 18.63 -28.57
C LYS A 190 2.92 19.68 -29.27
N GLU A 191 4.15 19.30 -29.58
CA GLU A 191 5.22 20.21 -30.00
C GLU A 191 5.55 20.10 -31.49
N ILE A 192 5.36 18.91 -32.11
CA ILE A 192 5.79 18.64 -33.49
C ILE A 192 5.16 19.60 -34.52
N ASP A 193 3.86 19.88 -34.41
CA ASP A 193 3.15 20.80 -35.31
C ASP A 193 3.55 22.27 -35.09
N SER A 194 3.97 22.62 -33.87
CA SER A 194 4.44 23.97 -33.56
C SER A 194 5.86 24.23 -34.07
N LYS A 195 6.72 23.21 -34.04
CA LYS A 195 8.13 23.32 -34.49
C LYS A 195 8.29 23.08 -35.99
N CYS A 196 7.48 22.18 -36.55
CA CYS A 196 7.53 21.77 -37.95
C CYS A 196 6.12 21.89 -38.59
N PRO A 197 5.59 23.12 -38.77
CA PRO A 197 4.19 23.31 -39.20
C PRO A 197 3.92 22.94 -40.66
N ASN A 198 4.92 23.02 -41.54
CA ASN A 198 4.73 22.71 -42.96
C ASN A 198 4.91 21.21 -43.24
N LYS A 199 3.82 20.44 -43.33
CA LYS A 199 3.88 18.99 -43.56
C LYS A 199 4.63 18.58 -44.83
N ASP A 200 4.58 19.41 -45.87
CA ASP A 200 5.29 19.17 -47.14
C ASP A 200 6.75 19.67 -47.14
N GLY A 201 7.23 20.21 -46.00
CA GLY A 201 8.58 20.76 -45.85
C GLY A 201 9.69 19.70 -45.84
N GLU A 202 10.83 20.04 -46.44
CA GLU A 202 12.05 19.22 -46.51
C GLU A 202 12.82 19.21 -45.17
N TYR A 203 12.18 18.69 -44.12
CA TYR A 203 12.79 18.61 -42.79
C TYR A 203 13.73 17.42 -42.62
N THR A 204 14.80 17.60 -41.85
CA THR A 204 15.68 16.53 -41.38
C THR A 204 15.48 16.27 -39.88
N PHE A 205 15.07 15.04 -39.54
CA PHE A 205 14.74 14.62 -38.17
C PHE A 205 15.77 13.62 -37.61
N ALA A 206 16.27 13.88 -36.41
CA ALA A 206 17.08 12.91 -35.65
C ALA A 206 16.25 12.28 -34.52
N VAL A 207 15.88 11.01 -34.64
CA VAL A 207 15.16 10.28 -33.58
C VAL A 207 16.17 9.46 -32.77
N VAL A 208 16.28 9.70 -31.47
CA VAL A 208 17.29 9.07 -30.61
C VAL A 208 16.63 8.04 -29.70
N GLY A 209 16.90 6.75 -29.93
CA GLY A 209 16.33 5.65 -29.16
C GLY A 209 16.31 4.32 -29.92
N SER A 210 15.79 3.28 -29.27
CA SER A 210 15.64 1.94 -29.88
C SER A 210 14.45 1.13 -29.35
N GLY A 211 13.62 1.71 -28.47
CA GLY A 211 12.38 1.11 -28.00
C GLY A 211 11.15 1.62 -28.74
N GLN A 212 9.99 1.07 -28.38
CA GLN A 212 8.68 1.32 -28.99
C GLN A 212 8.44 2.78 -29.41
N SER A 213 8.61 3.75 -28.50
CA SER A 213 8.37 5.17 -28.82
C SER A 213 9.25 5.72 -29.94
N ALA A 214 10.50 5.25 -30.08
CA ALA A 214 11.38 5.68 -31.17
C ALA A 214 10.87 5.15 -32.52
N ALA A 215 10.43 3.89 -32.55
CA ALA A 215 9.89 3.26 -33.73
C ALA A 215 8.56 3.91 -34.17
N GLU A 216 7.64 4.14 -33.24
CA GLU A 216 6.35 4.81 -33.49
C GLU A 216 6.54 6.24 -34.03
N ILE A 217 7.50 7.00 -33.48
CA ILE A 217 7.82 8.35 -33.94
C ILE A 217 8.43 8.33 -35.35
N CYS A 218 9.33 7.39 -35.66
CA CYS A 218 9.88 7.25 -37.01
C CYS A 218 8.78 6.99 -38.04
N VAL A 219 7.87 6.04 -37.78
CA VAL A 219 6.74 5.75 -38.67
C VAL A 219 5.84 6.98 -38.83
N TYR A 220 5.45 7.61 -37.71
CA TYR A 220 4.61 8.82 -37.74
C TYR A 220 5.23 9.92 -38.61
N LEU A 221 6.52 10.22 -38.44
CA LEU A 221 7.21 11.26 -39.21
C LEU A 221 7.22 10.93 -40.71
N LEU A 222 7.53 9.69 -41.08
CA LEU A 222 7.59 9.26 -42.48
C LEU A 222 6.23 9.26 -43.17
N GLU A 223 5.14 8.99 -42.43
CA GLU A 223 3.76 9.03 -42.91
C GLU A 223 3.20 10.46 -43.00
N HIS A 224 3.53 11.34 -42.04
CA HIS A 224 2.93 12.67 -41.91
C HIS A 224 3.76 13.81 -42.49
N TYR A 225 5.04 13.57 -42.82
CA TYR A 225 5.92 14.52 -43.50
C TYR A 225 6.50 13.89 -44.79
N PRO A 226 5.79 13.95 -45.93
CA PRO A 226 6.16 13.23 -47.14
C PRO A 226 7.54 13.57 -47.71
N SER A 227 8.06 14.77 -47.42
CA SER A 227 9.35 15.28 -47.93
C SER A 227 10.52 15.10 -46.95
N CYS A 228 10.33 14.53 -45.76
CA CYS A 228 11.37 14.51 -44.73
C CYS A 228 12.43 13.42 -44.87
N GLU A 229 13.62 13.69 -44.32
CA GLU A 229 14.62 12.67 -43.91
C GLU A 229 14.46 12.36 -42.41
N VAL A 230 14.49 11.08 -42.03
CA VAL A 230 14.48 10.60 -40.65
C VAL A 230 15.70 9.71 -40.41
N LYS A 231 16.52 10.08 -39.42
CA LYS A 231 17.65 9.30 -38.94
C LYS A 231 17.38 8.77 -37.53
N LEU A 232 17.22 7.45 -37.41
CA LEU A 232 17.12 6.76 -36.13
C LEU A 232 18.52 6.45 -35.58
N VAL A 233 18.90 7.12 -34.48
CA VAL A 233 20.17 6.92 -33.77
C VAL A 233 19.96 5.93 -32.63
N SER A 234 20.61 4.78 -32.71
CA SER A 234 20.51 3.69 -31.73
C SER A 234 21.89 3.25 -31.23
N SER A 235 22.04 3.13 -29.91
CA SER A 235 23.24 2.56 -29.28
C SER A 235 23.34 1.04 -29.41
N LYS A 236 22.25 0.36 -29.77
CA LYS A 236 22.21 -1.10 -30.00
C LYS A 236 22.73 -1.47 -31.39
N TYR A 237 23.07 -2.74 -31.57
CA TYR A 237 23.45 -3.30 -32.88
C TYR A 237 22.26 -3.40 -33.86
N ALA A 238 21.06 -3.64 -33.33
CA ALA A 238 19.80 -3.77 -34.05
C ALA A 238 18.64 -3.23 -33.18
N LEU A 239 17.47 -3.06 -33.79
CA LEU A 239 16.21 -2.99 -33.03
C LEU A 239 15.80 -4.42 -32.65
N GLU A 240 15.20 -4.59 -31.48
CA GLU A 240 14.92 -5.91 -30.90
C GLU A 240 13.41 -6.08 -30.64
N PRO A 241 12.83 -7.26 -30.91
CA PRO A 241 11.43 -7.52 -30.64
C PRO A 241 11.17 -7.63 -29.14
N SER A 242 10.03 -7.11 -28.70
CA SER A 242 9.50 -7.29 -27.34
C SER A 242 9.18 -8.74 -27.07
N GLU A 243 9.79 -9.32 -26.04
CA GLU A 243 9.51 -10.69 -25.62
C GLU A 243 8.18 -10.75 -24.86
N ALA A 244 7.18 -11.38 -25.48
CA ALA A 244 5.81 -11.46 -24.96
C ALA A 244 5.26 -12.90 -24.94
N SER A 245 6.12 -13.92 -25.11
CA SER A 245 5.70 -15.32 -25.02
C SER A 245 5.12 -15.64 -23.62
N PRO A 246 4.13 -16.55 -23.52
CA PRO A 246 3.40 -16.77 -22.27
C PRO A 246 4.29 -17.06 -21.05
N PHE A 247 5.28 -17.95 -21.20
CA PHE A 247 6.21 -18.32 -20.12
C PHE A 247 7.05 -17.14 -19.62
N VAL A 248 7.52 -16.25 -20.51
CA VAL A 248 8.31 -15.08 -20.08
C VAL A 248 7.38 -14.02 -19.49
N ASN A 249 6.17 -13.88 -20.01
CA ASN A 249 5.16 -12.91 -19.56
C ASN A 249 4.58 -13.22 -18.16
N GLU A 250 4.80 -14.43 -17.63
CA GLU A 250 4.51 -14.77 -16.22
C GLU A 250 5.29 -13.90 -15.23
N CYS A 251 6.44 -13.31 -15.61
CA CYS A 251 7.18 -12.38 -14.74
C CYS A 251 6.38 -11.13 -14.33
N PHE A 252 5.24 -10.86 -15.00
CA PHE A 252 4.28 -9.81 -14.63
C PHE A 252 3.09 -10.32 -13.79
N ASN A 253 3.18 -11.51 -13.19
CA ASN A 253 2.20 -12.04 -12.24
C ASN A 253 2.45 -11.50 -10.82
N SER A 254 1.44 -11.58 -9.96
CA SER A 254 1.52 -11.08 -8.57
C SER A 254 2.60 -11.77 -7.74
N ASP A 255 2.74 -13.07 -7.96
CA ASP A 255 3.53 -13.96 -7.12
C ASP A 255 5.02 -13.86 -7.49
N GLU A 256 5.31 -13.58 -8.77
CA GLU A 256 6.66 -13.28 -9.26
C GLU A 256 7.21 -11.97 -8.69
N SER A 257 6.37 -10.95 -8.48
CA SER A 257 6.78 -9.73 -7.77
C SER A 257 7.15 -10.01 -6.30
N GLU A 258 6.44 -10.96 -5.65
CA GLU A 258 6.76 -11.38 -4.28
C GLU A 258 8.02 -12.28 -4.21
N PHE A 259 8.24 -13.13 -5.21
CA PHE A 259 9.50 -13.88 -5.37
C PHE A 259 10.69 -12.95 -5.62
N PHE A 260 10.53 -11.96 -6.50
CA PHE A 260 11.56 -10.95 -6.79
C PHE A 260 11.90 -10.12 -5.54
N PHE A 261 10.88 -9.67 -4.79
CA PHE A 261 11.08 -8.92 -3.54
C PHE A 261 11.90 -9.70 -2.50
N LYS A 262 11.64 -11.00 -2.34
CA LYS A 262 12.35 -11.88 -1.40
C LYS A 262 13.72 -12.37 -1.91
N SER A 263 14.06 -12.13 -3.18
CA SER A 263 15.29 -12.62 -3.79
C SER A 263 16.53 -11.83 -3.34
N SER A 264 17.70 -12.47 -3.38
CA SER A 264 18.98 -11.77 -3.19
C SER A 264 19.26 -10.78 -4.32
N GLU A 265 20.05 -9.74 -4.05
CA GLU A 265 20.45 -8.75 -5.08
C GLU A 265 21.15 -9.38 -6.30
N SER A 266 21.91 -10.47 -6.11
CA SER A 266 22.49 -11.24 -7.21
C SER A 266 21.44 -11.89 -8.10
N THR A 267 20.38 -12.45 -7.51
CA THR A 267 19.26 -13.05 -8.23
C THR A 267 18.40 -11.97 -8.90
N LYS A 268 18.07 -10.88 -8.20
CA LYS A 268 17.35 -9.73 -8.78
C LYS A 268 18.08 -9.18 -10.00
N LYS A 269 19.40 -8.94 -9.90
CA LYS A 269 20.23 -8.46 -11.02
C LYS A 269 20.19 -9.42 -12.21
N ARG A 270 20.26 -10.73 -11.97
CA ARG A 270 20.13 -11.74 -13.02
C ARG A 270 18.75 -11.71 -13.69
N LEU A 271 17.68 -11.73 -12.89
CA LEU A 271 16.30 -11.66 -13.40
C LEU A 271 16.06 -10.40 -14.24
N MET A 272 16.59 -9.24 -13.84
CA MET A 272 16.50 -8.01 -14.64
C MET A 272 17.28 -8.13 -15.96
N CYS A 273 18.47 -8.72 -15.97
CA CYS A 273 19.21 -8.98 -17.21
C CYS A 273 18.46 -9.94 -18.15
N ASP A 274 17.89 -11.01 -17.63
CA ASP A 274 17.20 -12.04 -18.40
C ASP A 274 15.86 -11.51 -18.96
N LEU A 275 15.13 -10.70 -18.18
CA LEU A 275 13.78 -10.23 -18.50
C LEU A 275 13.70 -8.83 -19.14
N GLN A 276 14.80 -8.07 -19.25
CA GLN A 276 14.79 -6.69 -19.79
C GLN A 276 14.07 -6.55 -21.15
N ARG A 277 14.14 -7.60 -21.98
CA ARG A 277 13.55 -7.65 -23.33
C ARG A 277 12.01 -7.70 -23.34
N THR A 278 11.36 -7.83 -22.19
CA THR A 278 9.90 -7.73 -22.07
C THR A 278 9.39 -6.28 -22.08
N ASN A 279 10.25 -5.29 -21.78
CA ASN A 279 9.82 -3.91 -21.52
C ASN A 279 10.79 -2.84 -22.05
N TYR A 280 12.11 -3.06 -21.98
CA TYR A 280 13.12 -2.01 -22.16
C TYR A 280 13.87 -2.08 -23.49
N SER A 281 13.85 -0.97 -24.23
CA SER A 281 14.55 -0.79 -25.52
C SER A 281 14.23 -1.91 -26.53
N VAL A 282 12.95 -2.27 -26.58
CA VAL A 282 12.35 -3.24 -27.51
C VAL A 282 11.14 -2.64 -28.20
N VAL A 283 10.74 -3.23 -29.32
CA VAL A 283 9.66 -2.79 -30.21
C VAL A 283 8.72 -3.96 -30.49
N GLU A 284 7.43 -3.69 -30.68
CA GLU A 284 6.46 -4.69 -31.12
C GLU A 284 6.84 -5.24 -32.52
N ILE A 285 6.61 -6.54 -32.78
CA ILE A 285 7.16 -7.21 -33.97
C ILE A 285 6.55 -6.68 -35.29
N GLY A 286 5.24 -6.42 -35.34
CA GLY A 286 4.61 -5.85 -36.53
C GLY A 286 5.12 -4.45 -36.87
N LEU A 287 5.44 -3.64 -35.85
CA LEU A 287 6.08 -2.32 -36.05
C LEU A 287 7.55 -2.43 -36.52
N LEU A 288 8.28 -3.49 -36.14
CA LEU A 288 9.60 -3.78 -36.70
C LEU A 288 9.52 -4.20 -38.17
N GLU A 289 8.54 -5.02 -38.52
CA GLU A 289 8.25 -5.43 -39.90
C GLU A 289 7.92 -4.21 -40.76
N GLN A 290 7.01 -3.33 -40.30
CA GLN A 290 6.67 -2.07 -40.99
C GLN A 290 7.89 -1.18 -41.24
N LEU A 291 8.78 -0.99 -40.25
CA LEU A 291 10.01 -0.21 -40.42
C LEU A 291 10.99 -0.87 -41.41
N TYR A 292 11.02 -2.20 -41.46
CA TYR A 292 11.87 -2.93 -42.41
C TYR A 292 11.31 -2.86 -43.84
N ASP A 293 9.98 -2.91 -44.01
CA ASP A 293 9.31 -2.74 -45.29
C ASP A 293 9.59 -1.36 -45.89
N ILE A 294 9.56 -0.29 -45.08
CA ILE A 294 9.96 1.06 -45.51
C ILE A 294 11.43 1.07 -45.99
N LEU A 295 12.35 0.49 -45.20
CA LEU A 295 13.77 0.39 -45.59
C LEU A 295 14.00 -0.47 -46.84
N TYR A 296 13.12 -1.44 -47.12
CA TYR A 296 13.19 -2.27 -48.31
C TYR A 296 12.62 -1.55 -49.53
N ALA A 297 11.44 -0.92 -49.41
CA ALA A 297 10.81 -0.13 -50.46
C ALA A 297 11.75 0.98 -50.97
N GLN A 298 12.42 1.68 -50.05
CA GLN A 298 13.46 2.67 -50.38
C GLN A 298 14.61 2.12 -51.25
N LYS A 299 15.02 0.86 -51.07
CA LYS A 299 16.03 0.23 -51.94
C LYS A 299 15.51 -0.09 -53.33
N VAL A 300 14.20 -0.25 -53.49
CA VAL A 300 13.53 -0.49 -54.78
C VAL A 300 13.30 0.82 -55.53
N THR A 301 12.87 1.88 -54.84
CA THR A 301 12.62 3.21 -55.45
C THR A 301 13.88 4.04 -55.64
N GLY A 302 14.94 3.78 -54.87
CA GLY A 302 16.13 4.63 -54.80
C GLY A 302 16.01 5.79 -53.83
N GLU A 303 14.92 5.87 -53.05
CA GLU A 303 14.73 6.89 -52.01
C GLU A 303 15.58 6.62 -50.76
N HIS A 304 15.98 7.69 -50.06
CA HIS A 304 16.83 7.62 -48.87
C HIS A 304 16.23 8.37 -47.67
N ARG A 305 14.90 8.41 -47.57
CA ARG A 305 14.16 9.15 -46.53
C ARG A 305 14.36 8.61 -45.11
N PHE A 306 14.50 7.31 -44.92
CA PHE A 306 14.73 6.71 -43.60
C PHE A 306 16.10 6.02 -43.51
N SER A 307 16.84 6.26 -42.43
CA SER A 307 18.12 5.62 -42.13
C SER A 307 18.26 5.24 -40.65
N ILE A 308 18.99 4.17 -40.35
CA ILE A 308 19.28 3.74 -38.96
C ILE A 308 20.80 3.78 -38.72
N GLN A 309 21.24 4.71 -37.87
CA GLN A 309 22.60 4.81 -37.38
C GLN A 309 22.76 4.00 -36.09
N ARG A 310 23.25 2.77 -36.25
CA ARG A 310 23.40 1.73 -35.21
C ARG A 310 24.71 1.92 -34.43
N LEU A 311 24.84 1.25 -33.29
CA LEU A 311 26.02 1.33 -32.41
C LEU A 311 26.48 2.78 -32.12
N THR A 312 25.55 3.71 -31.97
CA THR A 312 25.83 5.14 -31.82
C THR A 312 25.07 5.73 -30.63
N LYS A 313 25.75 6.48 -29.77
CA LYS A 313 25.16 7.21 -28.64
C LYS A 313 25.21 8.72 -28.93
N LEU A 314 24.09 9.41 -28.69
CA LEU A 314 24.05 10.86 -28.60
C LEU A 314 24.77 11.29 -27.30
N GLU A 315 25.74 12.20 -27.42
CA GLU A 315 26.48 12.73 -26.28
C GLU A 315 26.01 14.13 -25.87
N SER A 316 25.76 15.00 -26.86
CA SER A 316 25.29 16.36 -26.66
C SER A 316 24.55 16.87 -27.89
N ILE A 317 23.77 17.94 -27.72
CA ILE A 317 23.14 18.69 -28.81
C ILE A 317 23.51 20.16 -28.62
N GLN A 318 23.88 20.83 -29.71
CA GLN A 318 24.14 22.28 -29.77
C GLN A 318 23.29 22.90 -30.87
N LEU A 319 23.09 24.22 -30.84
CA LEU A 319 22.48 24.96 -31.95
C LEU A 319 23.58 25.53 -32.84
N ASP A 320 23.42 25.37 -34.16
CA ASP A 320 24.20 26.06 -35.18
C ASP A 320 23.21 26.68 -36.19
N GLY A 321 23.08 28.00 -36.15
CA GLY A 321 22.01 28.72 -36.83
C GLY A 321 20.62 28.23 -36.41
N ASP A 322 19.86 27.74 -37.40
CA ASP A 322 18.48 27.23 -37.27
C ASP A 322 18.42 25.69 -37.28
N LYS A 323 19.53 25.01 -36.94
CA LYS A 323 19.60 23.55 -36.85
C LYS A 323 20.19 23.08 -35.53
N ALA A 324 19.71 21.95 -35.04
CA ALA A 324 20.30 21.21 -33.95
C ALA A 324 21.42 20.29 -34.46
N VAL A 325 22.64 20.52 -33.98
CA VAL A 325 23.82 19.69 -34.26
C VAL A 325 23.99 18.66 -33.15
N SER A 326 23.74 17.40 -33.49
CA SER A 326 23.90 16.25 -32.60
C SER A 326 25.34 15.74 -32.63
N SER A 327 25.98 15.63 -31.46
CA SER A 327 27.27 14.95 -31.29
C SER A 327 27.06 13.46 -31.07
N LEU A 328 27.52 12.64 -32.02
CA LEU A 328 27.21 11.22 -32.15
C LEU A 328 28.49 10.37 -32.03
N ARG A 329 28.70 9.72 -30.88
CA ARG A 329 29.83 8.79 -30.69
C ARG A 329 29.43 7.36 -31.02
N ASN A 330 30.22 6.73 -31.89
CA ASN A 330 30.13 5.31 -32.18
C ASN A 330 30.72 4.48 -31.02
N VAL A 331 29.95 3.52 -30.49
CA VAL A 331 30.31 2.77 -29.27
C VAL A 331 31.32 1.64 -29.52
N SER A 332 31.61 1.26 -30.78
CA SER A 332 32.58 0.20 -31.08
C SER A 332 34.01 0.71 -31.31
N ASN A 333 34.17 1.96 -31.76
CA ASN A 333 35.48 2.55 -32.06
C ASN A 333 35.73 3.92 -31.38
N ASN A 334 34.74 4.45 -30.64
CA ASN A 334 34.78 5.76 -29.98
C ASN A 334 35.02 6.98 -30.89
N LEU A 335 34.84 6.83 -32.21
CA LEU A 335 34.85 7.98 -33.12
C LEU A 335 33.55 8.77 -32.96
N THR A 336 33.69 10.09 -32.84
CA THR A 336 32.57 11.03 -32.77
C THR A 336 32.36 11.69 -34.14
N SER A 337 31.11 11.80 -34.54
CA SER A 337 30.64 12.49 -35.75
C SER A 337 29.56 13.50 -35.39
N GLN A 338 29.29 14.46 -36.27
CA GLN A 338 28.19 15.42 -36.11
C GLN A 338 27.08 15.11 -37.11
N TYR A 339 25.83 15.38 -36.73
CA TYR A 339 24.68 15.34 -37.63
C TYR A 339 23.77 16.54 -37.35
N SER A 340 23.50 17.33 -38.37
CA SER A 340 22.62 18.50 -38.30
C SER A 340 21.20 18.12 -38.70
N SER A 341 20.24 18.43 -37.83
CA SER A 341 18.81 18.16 -38.00
C SER A 341 17.99 19.40 -37.66
N ASP A 342 16.87 19.62 -38.35
CA ASP A 342 15.91 20.68 -37.99
C ASP A 342 15.21 20.38 -36.65
N LEU A 343 15.08 19.10 -36.31
CA LEU A 343 14.52 18.69 -35.02
C LEU A 343 15.12 17.36 -34.52
N VAL A 344 15.53 17.34 -33.25
CA VAL A 344 15.90 16.11 -32.53
C VAL A 344 14.74 15.65 -31.65
N VAL A 345 14.36 14.38 -31.76
CA VAL A 345 13.35 13.75 -30.92
C VAL A 345 14.00 12.70 -30.00
N LEU A 346 14.05 12.99 -28.71
CA LEU A 346 14.60 12.12 -27.68
C LEU A 346 13.55 11.09 -27.25
N ALA A 347 13.67 9.85 -27.76
CA ALA A 347 12.91 8.68 -27.31
C ALA A 347 13.74 7.85 -26.31
N THR A 348 14.36 8.54 -25.37
CA THR A 348 15.40 8.06 -24.43
C THR A 348 14.86 7.48 -23.13
N GLY A 349 13.54 7.32 -23.00
CA GLY A 349 12.88 6.70 -21.85
C GLY A 349 12.63 7.67 -20.69
N TYR A 350 12.49 7.13 -19.48
CA TYR A 350 12.08 7.91 -18.32
C TYR A 350 12.92 7.56 -17.08
N ILE A 351 13.30 8.58 -16.32
CA ILE A 351 13.96 8.45 -15.01
C ILE A 351 12.87 8.35 -13.93
N ARG A 352 13.10 7.47 -12.94
CA ARG A 352 12.17 7.15 -11.86
C ARG A 352 12.92 7.19 -10.53
N GLU A 353 12.89 8.36 -9.89
CA GLU A 353 13.56 8.65 -8.63
C GLU A 353 12.59 9.41 -7.70
N LEU A 354 12.83 9.37 -6.39
CA LEU A 354 12.10 10.21 -5.44
C LEU A 354 12.53 11.67 -5.63
N ASP A 355 11.55 12.59 -5.71
CA ASP A 355 11.84 14.00 -5.94
C ASP A 355 12.50 14.65 -4.71
N LYS A 356 13.80 14.96 -4.83
CA LYS A 356 14.64 15.51 -3.76
C LYS A 356 14.23 16.94 -3.34
N VAL A 357 13.50 17.67 -4.17
CA VAL A 357 12.98 19.00 -3.82
C VAL A 357 11.66 18.85 -3.05
N MET A 358 10.77 17.99 -3.53
CA MET A 358 9.49 17.72 -2.87
C MET A 358 9.64 17.05 -1.50
N PHE A 359 10.60 16.12 -1.37
CA PHE A 359 10.87 15.37 -0.13
C PHE A 359 12.14 15.84 0.58
N ALA A 360 12.50 17.13 0.43
CA ALA A 360 13.63 17.72 1.15
C ALA A 360 13.47 17.55 2.67
N GLY A 361 14.53 17.10 3.34
CA GLY A 361 14.52 16.76 4.77
C GLY A 361 14.17 15.31 5.09
N PHE A 362 14.05 14.44 4.09
CA PHE A 362 13.96 12.97 4.22
C PHE A 362 15.35 12.30 4.12
N GLU A 363 16.39 13.03 3.73
CA GLU A 363 17.77 12.55 3.64
C GLU A 363 18.25 12.00 5.00
N GLY A 364 18.83 10.80 4.98
CA GLY A 364 19.30 10.10 6.19
C GLY A 364 18.20 9.49 7.07
N LYS A 365 16.91 9.75 6.80
CA LYS A 365 15.77 9.21 7.54
C LYS A 365 15.07 8.03 6.86
N LEU A 366 15.37 7.78 5.59
CA LEU A 366 14.92 6.61 4.85
C LEU A 366 16.05 5.57 4.80
N SER A 367 15.70 4.29 4.90
CA SER A 367 16.62 3.21 4.51
C SER A 367 16.79 3.23 2.98
N ILE A 368 18.02 3.12 2.50
CA ILE A 368 18.39 3.25 1.09
C ILE A 368 19.09 1.97 0.63
N ASN A 369 18.65 1.40 -0.48
CA ASN A 369 19.20 0.18 -1.04
C ASN A 369 20.52 0.42 -1.81
N ALA A 370 21.15 -0.67 -2.25
CA ALA A 370 22.41 -0.63 -3.02
C ALA A 370 22.33 0.14 -4.36
N HIS A 371 21.13 0.48 -4.84
CA HIS A 371 20.88 1.24 -6.07
C HIS A 371 20.59 2.73 -5.79
N GLY A 372 20.71 3.19 -4.54
CA GLY A 372 20.43 4.57 -4.14
C GLY A 372 18.94 4.93 -4.06
N GLN A 373 18.05 3.93 -4.06
CA GLN A 373 16.60 4.11 -3.97
C GLN A 373 16.09 3.75 -2.55
N PRO A 374 14.97 4.35 -2.08
CA PRO A 374 14.36 3.97 -0.81
C PRO A 374 14.01 2.48 -0.76
N GLU A 375 14.39 1.80 0.32
CA GLU A 375 13.88 0.47 0.64
C GLU A 375 12.40 0.56 1.05
N VAL A 376 11.63 -0.43 0.62
CA VAL A 376 10.18 -0.50 0.87
C VAL A 376 9.75 -1.82 1.49
N THR A 377 8.64 -1.80 2.22
CA THR A 377 7.95 -3.02 2.65
C THR A 377 7.25 -3.70 1.47
N LYS A 378 6.75 -4.92 1.67
CA LYS A 378 5.95 -5.67 0.68
C LYS A 378 4.62 -4.96 0.30
N GLU A 379 4.21 -3.96 1.08
CA GLU A 379 3.07 -3.06 0.81
C GLU A 379 3.50 -1.75 0.11
N HIS A 380 4.74 -1.65 -0.37
CA HIS A 380 5.34 -0.48 -1.03
C HIS A 380 5.50 0.78 -0.13
N ALA A 381 5.50 0.63 1.20
CA ALA A 381 5.79 1.72 2.13
C ALA A 381 7.31 1.88 2.33
N ALA A 382 7.85 3.09 2.18
CA ALA A 382 9.25 3.40 2.46
C ALA A 382 9.58 3.21 3.95
N ILE A 383 10.76 2.66 4.23
CA ILE A 383 11.22 2.33 5.58
C ILE A 383 11.91 3.54 6.21
N PHE A 384 11.34 4.10 7.28
CA PHE A 384 11.95 5.16 8.08
C PHE A 384 12.89 4.60 9.15
N THR A 385 14.03 5.26 9.37
CA THR A 385 15.09 4.88 10.31
C THR A 385 15.05 5.66 11.62
N ASP A 386 14.30 6.77 11.69
CA ASP A 386 14.21 7.69 12.84
C ASP A 386 13.00 7.45 13.75
N GLY A 387 12.22 6.40 13.48
CA GLY A 387 11.03 6.03 14.26
C GLY A 387 9.74 6.79 13.91
N PHE A 388 9.76 7.64 12.87
CA PHE A 388 8.58 8.34 12.37
C PHE A 388 7.49 7.35 11.93
N ARG A 389 6.26 7.53 12.44
CA ARG A 389 5.16 6.55 12.25
C ARG A 389 4.26 6.78 11.04
N GLY A 390 4.32 7.95 10.40
CA GLY A 390 3.60 8.20 9.15
C GLY A 390 4.24 7.45 7.97
N ARG A 391 3.45 6.95 7.02
CA ARG A 391 3.99 6.13 5.90
C ARG A 391 3.94 6.84 4.56
N LEU A 392 5.07 6.78 3.85
CA LEU A 392 5.20 7.20 2.47
C LEU A 392 5.17 5.96 1.56
N PHE A 393 4.07 5.74 0.85
CA PHE A 393 3.95 4.69 -0.16
C PHE A 393 4.49 5.18 -1.51
N LEU A 394 5.29 4.36 -2.18
CA LEU A 394 5.92 4.69 -3.46
C LEU A 394 5.38 3.79 -4.58
N GLN A 395 4.85 4.37 -5.66
CA GLN A 395 4.32 3.61 -6.80
C GLN A 395 5.09 3.92 -8.09
N GLY A 396 5.68 2.90 -8.72
CA GLY A 396 6.41 3.05 -10.00
C GLY A 396 7.78 3.70 -9.86
N LEU A 397 8.38 3.58 -8.68
CA LEU A 397 9.71 4.07 -8.29
C LEU A 397 10.59 2.96 -7.66
N THR A 398 10.07 1.73 -7.57
CA THR A 398 10.59 0.64 -6.73
C THR A 398 10.94 -0.61 -7.52
N GLU A 399 11.15 -0.49 -8.84
CA GLU A 399 11.47 -1.61 -9.75
C GLU A 399 12.66 -2.46 -9.30
N SER A 400 13.71 -1.83 -8.74
CA SER A 400 14.86 -2.54 -8.14
C SER A 400 14.50 -3.50 -7.00
N SER A 401 13.35 -3.28 -6.37
CA SER A 401 12.84 -4.04 -5.22
C SER A 401 11.63 -4.91 -5.57
N MET A 402 10.79 -4.50 -6.52
CA MET A 402 9.49 -5.12 -6.80
C MET A 402 9.38 -5.75 -8.21
N GLY A 403 10.37 -5.55 -9.08
CA GLY A 403 10.45 -6.11 -10.44
C GLY A 403 9.83 -5.22 -11.52
N LEU A 404 10.00 -5.61 -12.80
CA LEU A 404 9.61 -4.86 -14.01
C LEU A 404 8.13 -4.45 -14.05
N SER A 405 7.27 -5.13 -13.32
CA SER A 405 5.85 -4.84 -13.20
C SER A 405 5.55 -3.55 -12.44
N ASP A 406 6.47 -3.03 -11.62
CA ASP A 406 6.23 -1.85 -10.77
C ASP A 406 5.95 -0.58 -11.60
N THR A 407 6.56 -0.47 -12.78
CA THR A 407 6.48 0.72 -13.63
C THR A 407 5.31 0.70 -14.62
N LEU A 408 4.52 -0.38 -14.61
CA LEU A 408 3.51 -0.75 -15.61
C LEU A 408 2.09 -0.88 -15.03
N LEU A 409 1.12 -1.12 -15.92
CA LEU A 409 -0.29 -1.38 -15.55
C LEU A 409 -0.50 -2.76 -14.90
N SER A 410 0.37 -3.74 -15.20
CA SER A 410 0.16 -5.17 -14.97
C SER A 410 -0.27 -5.59 -13.57
N LEU A 411 0.25 -4.94 -12.53
CA LEU A 411 -0.02 -5.27 -11.12
C LEU A 411 -0.79 -4.17 -10.37
N LEU A 412 -1.30 -3.15 -11.06
CA LEU A 412 -2.08 -2.09 -10.41
C LEU A 412 -3.25 -2.59 -9.56
N PRO A 413 -4.07 -3.58 -10.00
CA PRO A 413 -5.18 -4.09 -9.18
C PRO A 413 -4.70 -4.67 -7.83
N MET A 414 -3.61 -5.44 -7.85
CA MET A 414 -3.11 -6.15 -6.67
C MET A 414 -2.27 -5.23 -5.78
N ARG A 415 -1.47 -4.33 -6.36
CA ARG A 415 -0.69 -3.33 -5.63
C ARG A 415 -1.60 -2.34 -4.91
N SER A 416 -2.63 -1.84 -5.59
CA SER A 416 -3.54 -0.87 -4.97
C SER A 416 -4.29 -1.46 -3.79
N GLU A 417 -4.69 -2.74 -3.88
CA GLU A 417 -5.27 -3.47 -2.76
C GLU A 417 -4.28 -3.68 -1.61
N LYS A 418 -3.03 -4.08 -1.87
CA LYS A 418 -2.00 -4.21 -0.83
C LYS A 418 -1.81 -2.88 -0.07
N ILE A 419 -1.71 -1.76 -0.79
CA ILE A 419 -1.57 -0.42 -0.20
C ILE A 419 -2.82 -0.03 0.59
N ILE A 420 -4.02 -0.13 0.00
CA ILE A 420 -5.27 0.23 0.67
C ILE A 420 -5.55 -0.67 1.88
N LYS A 421 -5.35 -1.99 1.79
CA LYS A 421 -5.44 -2.89 2.95
C LYS A 421 -4.38 -2.61 4.02
N SER A 422 -3.26 -1.96 3.66
CA SER A 422 -2.26 -1.48 4.64
C SER A 422 -2.66 -0.15 5.30
N ILE A 423 -3.34 0.75 4.57
CA ILE A 423 -3.88 2.03 5.09
C ILE A 423 -5.13 1.80 5.93
N VAL A 424 -6.12 1.13 5.37
CA VAL A 424 -7.25 0.55 6.12
C VAL A 424 -6.74 -0.37 7.20
N GLY A 425 -5.62 -1.08 7.01
CA GLY A 425 -4.93 -1.89 8.00
C GLY A 425 -4.41 -1.14 9.24
N GLN A 426 -4.14 0.17 9.12
CA GLN A 426 -3.74 1.07 10.23
C GLN A 426 -4.85 2.01 10.73
N THR A 427 -5.94 2.12 9.98
CA THR A 427 -7.22 2.63 10.50
C THR A 427 -7.91 1.52 11.31
N SER A 428 -7.73 0.29 10.83
CA SER A 428 -7.55 -0.96 11.56
C SER A 428 -6.20 -0.93 12.34
N ALA A 429 -5.63 -2.02 12.86
CA ALA A 429 -4.66 -2.00 13.98
C ALA A 429 -5.31 -1.35 15.20
N ASN A 430 -5.39 -0.02 15.21
CA ASN A 430 -6.38 0.78 15.94
C ASN A 430 -7.84 0.28 15.82
N LEU A 431 -8.18 -0.54 14.80
CA LEU A 431 -9.48 -1.24 14.64
C LEU A 431 -9.42 -2.67 14.02
N SER A 432 -8.26 -3.31 13.82
CA SER A 432 -8.19 -4.57 13.03
C SER A 432 -8.67 -5.78 13.82
N GLY A 433 -9.55 -6.58 13.24
CA GLY A 433 -10.08 -7.76 13.93
C GLY A 433 -11.10 -7.41 15.01
N ILE A 434 -11.72 -6.23 14.90
CA ILE A 434 -12.95 -5.85 15.61
C ILE A 434 -14.12 -6.66 15.02
N TYR A 435 -14.08 -7.97 15.29
CA TYR A 435 -15.26 -8.73 15.64
C TYR A 435 -15.36 -8.73 17.17
N PRO A 436 -16.51 -8.37 17.77
CA PRO A 436 -17.71 -7.84 17.12
C PRO A 436 -17.49 -6.44 16.51
N PRO A 437 -18.31 -5.98 15.53
CA PRO A 437 -18.15 -4.69 14.84
C PRO A 437 -17.96 -3.47 15.76
N ARG A 438 -17.32 -2.38 15.27
CA ARG A 438 -16.84 -1.22 16.07
C ARG A 438 -17.81 -0.67 17.11
N ARG A 439 -19.12 -0.63 16.85
CA ARG A 439 -20.17 -0.24 17.82
C ARG A 439 -20.24 -1.11 19.09
N HIS A 440 -19.55 -2.25 19.08
CA HIS A 440 -19.43 -3.21 20.17
C HIS A 440 -17.99 -3.32 20.69
N VAL A 441 -17.09 -2.38 20.35
CA VAL A 441 -15.75 -2.28 20.91
C VAL A 441 -15.52 -0.90 21.51
N SER A 442 -14.80 -0.86 22.64
CA SER A 442 -14.41 0.36 23.33
C SER A 442 -12.94 0.30 23.72
N ASP A 443 -12.26 1.44 23.58
CA ASP A 443 -10.86 1.65 23.92
C ASP A 443 -10.74 2.37 25.28
N ASP A 444 -11.83 2.40 26.07
CA ASP A 444 -11.89 3.00 27.41
C ASP A 444 -11.01 2.21 28.40
N THR A 445 -9.78 2.69 28.60
CA THR A 445 -8.80 2.09 29.50
C THR A 445 -9.28 2.07 30.96
N GLU A 446 -10.03 3.06 31.43
CA GLU A 446 -10.51 3.07 32.82
C GLU A 446 -11.55 1.97 33.04
N LEU A 447 -12.50 1.83 32.12
CA LEU A 447 -13.48 0.74 32.13
C LEU A 447 -12.80 -0.63 31.95
N ALA A 448 -11.78 -0.74 31.09
CA ALA A 448 -11.05 -1.99 30.89
C ALA A 448 -10.32 -2.43 32.18
N LEU A 449 -9.65 -1.49 32.85
CA LEU A 449 -9.00 -1.73 34.15
C LEU A 449 -10.02 -2.02 35.26
N PHE A 450 -11.19 -1.38 35.25
CA PHE A 450 -12.28 -1.69 36.18
C PHE A 450 -12.80 -3.12 35.99
N LEU A 451 -13.00 -3.54 34.74
CA LEU A 451 -13.43 -4.90 34.40
C LEU A 451 -12.39 -5.95 34.79
N ILE A 452 -11.11 -5.73 34.49
CA ILE A 452 -10.00 -6.63 34.90
C ILE A 452 -9.98 -6.80 36.42
N LYS A 453 -10.08 -5.69 37.18
CA LYS A 453 -10.08 -5.70 38.65
C LYS A 453 -11.32 -6.33 39.26
N SER A 454 -12.44 -6.34 38.54
CA SER A 454 -13.74 -6.90 39.00
C SER A 454 -13.94 -8.36 38.60
N PHE A 455 -13.37 -8.77 37.47
CA PHE A 455 -13.51 -10.11 36.86
C PHE A 455 -12.14 -10.75 36.60
N PRO A 456 -11.30 -10.93 37.63
CA PRO A 456 -9.86 -11.26 37.53
C PRO A 456 -9.56 -12.66 36.95
N PHE A 457 -10.56 -13.54 36.86
CA PHE A 457 -10.40 -14.91 36.41
C PHE A 457 -10.44 -14.97 34.88
N ALA A 458 -9.26 -14.96 34.27
CA ALA A 458 -9.08 -14.82 32.84
C ALA A 458 -8.90 -16.18 32.15
N THR A 459 -9.16 -16.22 30.85
CA THR A 459 -8.74 -17.30 29.96
C THR A 459 -7.46 -16.88 29.23
N LEU A 460 -6.35 -17.58 29.49
CA LEU A 460 -5.04 -17.35 28.90
C LEU A 460 -4.78 -18.37 27.78
N VAL A 461 -4.49 -17.87 26.57
CA VAL A 461 -4.28 -18.66 25.36
C VAL A 461 -2.88 -18.40 24.80
N SER A 462 -2.15 -19.46 24.46
CA SER A 462 -0.86 -19.40 23.76
C SER A 462 -0.73 -20.59 22.80
N ASN A 463 0.14 -20.48 21.79
CA ASN A 463 0.25 -21.50 20.75
C ASN A 463 1.35 -22.52 21.06
N ALA A 464 0.99 -23.81 21.10
CA ALA A 464 1.95 -24.91 21.13
C ALA A 464 2.78 -24.96 19.84
N GLN A 465 3.93 -25.67 19.88
CA GLN A 465 4.85 -25.74 18.72
C GLN A 465 4.20 -26.30 17.44
N ASN A 466 3.18 -27.14 17.58
CA ASN A 466 2.41 -27.72 16.47
C ASN A 466 1.25 -26.82 15.98
N GLY A 467 1.14 -25.59 16.50
CA GLY A 467 0.07 -24.63 16.17
C GLY A 467 -1.24 -24.84 16.93
N ALA A 468 -1.37 -25.87 17.78
CA ALA A 468 -2.56 -26.06 18.61
C ALA A 468 -2.61 -25.05 19.76
N PRO A 469 -3.79 -24.50 20.12
CA PRO A 469 -3.90 -23.59 21.26
C PRO A 469 -3.80 -24.36 22.59
N HIS A 470 -2.90 -23.92 23.47
CA HIS A 470 -2.99 -24.19 24.90
C HIS A 470 -3.89 -23.15 25.56
N VAL A 471 -4.76 -23.61 26.46
CA VAL A 471 -5.74 -22.76 27.15
C VAL A 471 -5.75 -23.11 28.64
N THR A 472 -5.45 -22.14 29.51
CA THR A 472 -5.57 -22.26 30.97
C THR A 472 -6.45 -21.12 31.46
N GLN A 473 -7.33 -21.41 32.43
CA GLN A 473 -8.09 -20.39 33.13
C GLN A 473 -7.47 -20.15 34.52
N LEU A 474 -7.13 -18.91 34.83
CA LEU A 474 -6.46 -18.54 36.08
C LEU A 474 -6.72 -17.07 36.47
N PRO A 475 -6.53 -16.68 37.73
CA PRO A 475 -6.48 -15.28 38.13
C PRO A 475 -5.29 -14.55 37.48
N LEU A 476 -5.53 -13.41 36.83
CA LEU A 476 -4.51 -12.48 36.36
C LEU A 476 -4.74 -11.11 36.98
N ILE A 477 -3.75 -10.59 37.72
CA ILE A 477 -3.91 -9.38 38.53
C ILE A 477 -3.16 -8.22 37.89
N TYR A 478 -3.89 -7.13 37.68
CA TYR A 478 -3.31 -5.87 37.24
C TYR A 478 -2.35 -5.30 38.30
N SER A 479 -1.10 -5.09 37.91
CA SER A 479 -0.03 -4.57 38.75
C SER A 479 0.87 -3.61 37.95
N LYS A 480 1.82 -2.98 38.64
CA LYS A 480 3.00 -2.39 37.99
C LYS A 480 4.23 -3.23 38.29
N ASP A 481 5.18 -3.27 37.36
CA ASP A 481 6.48 -3.90 37.55
C ASP A 481 7.45 -2.99 38.34
N LYS A 482 8.72 -3.38 38.44
CA LYS A 482 9.76 -2.59 39.13
C LYS A 482 10.16 -1.30 38.40
N LEU A 483 9.86 -1.18 37.11
CA LEU A 483 10.16 -0.03 36.26
C LEU A 483 8.95 0.92 36.16
N GLY A 484 7.77 0.50 36.64
CA GLY A 484 6.52 1.25 36.60
C GLY A 484 5.62 0.89 35.41
N ASN A 485 6.00 -0.10 34.59
CA ASN A 485 5.23 -0.57 33.45
C ASN A 485 3.98 -1.32 33.92
N GLU A 486 2.93 -1.28 33.10
CA GLU A 486 1.62 -1.86 33.42
C GLU A 486 1.58 -3.32 32.97
N VAL A 487 1.41 -4.25 33.93
CA VAL A 487 1.56 -5.69 33.71
C VAL A 487 0.43 -6.49 34.36
N LEU A 488 0.16 -7.67 33.83
CA LEU A 488 -0.68 -8.67 34.47
C LEU A 488 0.20 -9.72 35.16
N PHE A 489 0.12 -9.82 36.48
CA PHE A 489 0.78 -10.89 37.23
C PHE A 489 -0.11 -12.14 37.29
N GLY A 490 0.48 -13.30 37.03
CA GLY A 490 -0.15 -14.61 37.20
C GLY A 490 0.80 -15.65 37.78
N HIS A 491 0.25 -16.80 38.17
CA HIS A 491 1.06 -17.99 38.45
C HIS A 491 0.36 -19.25 37.95
N MET A 492 1.14 -20.28 37.64
CA MET A 492 0.63 -21.60 37.27
C MET A 492 1.51 -22.73 37.82
N ASP A 493 0.97 -23.94 37.84
CA ASP A 493 1.72 -25.15 38.20
C ASP A 493 2.85 -25.41 37.18
N ARG A 494 4.05 -25.77 37.66
CA ARG A 494 5.24 -26.01 36.83
C ARG A 494 5.12 -27.18 35.86
N GLY A 495 4.19 -28.10 36.11
CA GLY A 495 3.84 -29.19 35.21
C GLY A 495 2.83 -28.80 34.11
N ASN A 496 2.31 -27.57 34.08
CA ASN A 496 1.39 -27.13 33.04
C ASN A 496 2.12 -27.04 31.68
N PRO A 497 1.71 -27.81 30.64
CA PRO A 497 2.35 -27.79 29.32
C PRO A 497 2.28 -26.42 28.62
N GLN A 498 1.39 -25.53 29.06
CA GLN A 498 1.29 -24.18 28.52
C GLN A 498 2.55 -23.33 28.79
N ILE A 499 3.31 -23.60 29.85
CA ILE A 499 4.52 -22.81 30.23
C ILE A 499 5.47 -22.63 29.05
N GLU A 500 5.76 -23.73 28.34
CA GLU A 500 6.73 -23.71 27.24
C GLU A 500 6.24 -22.85 26.05
N SER A 501 4.93 -22.88 25.78
CA SER A 501 4.32 -22.03 24.74
C SER A 501 4.16 -20.57 25.15
N LEU A 502 3.96 -20.32 26.44
CA LEU A 502 3.62 -19.00 26.97
C LEU A 502 4.77 -18.01 26.83
N PHE A 503 6.01 -18.48 27.04
CA PHE A 503 7.22 -17.65 26.98
C PHE A 503 7.92 -17.64 25.60
N LYS A 504 7.26 -18.15 24.55
CA LYS A 504 7.83 -18.26 23.19
C LYS A 504 7.24 -17.28 22.16
N GLY A 505 6.26 -16.46 22.54
CA GLY A 505 5.63 -15.50 21.66
C GLY A 505 4.44 -14.79 22.32
N ASP A 506 3.60 -14.15 21.50
CA ASP A 506 2.42 -13.45 21.98
C ASP A 506 1.37 -14.42 22.54
N CYS A 507 0.78 -14.04 23.66
CA CYS A 507 -0.39 -14.67 24.24
C CYS A 507 -1.64 -13.79 24.06
N LYS A 508 -2.82 -14.43 24.11
CA LYS A 508 -4.12 -13.77 24.14
C LYS A 508 -4.80 -14.04 25.47
N ILE A 509 -5.37 -13.00 26.06
CA ILE A 509 -6.06 -13.07 27.35
C ILE A 509 -7.48 -12.56 27.18
N VAL A 510 -8.45 -13.25 27.79
CA VAL A 510 -9.85 -12.82 27.84
C VAL A 510 -10.33 -12.78 29.29
N PHE A 511 -10.69 -11.59 29.77
CA PHE A 511 -11.42 -11.40 31.02
C PHE A 511 -12.91 -11.36 30.70
N HIS A 512 -13.70 -12.22 31.36
CA HIS A 512 -15.13 -12.38 31.11
C HIS A 512 -15.93 -11.57 32.13
N GLY A 513 -16.57 -10.49 31.67
CA GLY A 513 -17.49 -9.70 32.48
C GLY A 513 -18.93 -10.22 32.41
N PRO A 514 -19.92 -9.45 32.89
CA PRO A 514 -21.32 -9.83 32.90
C PRO A 514 -21.86 -10.16 31.50
N ASP A 515 -22.72 -11.18 31.45
CA ASP A 515 -23.39 -11.62 30.24
C ASP A 515 -24.83 -12.08 30.55
N THR A 516 -25.74 -12.01 29.59
CA THR A 516 -27.06 -12.66 29.70
C THR A 516 -27.75 -12.84 28.35
N TYR A 517 -28.64 -13.82 28.29
CA TYR A 517 -29.65 -13.91 27.25
C TYR A 517 -30.72 -12.83 27.47
N ILE A 518 -31.09 -12.11 26.42
CA ILE A 518 -32.19 -11.16 26.42
C ILE A 518 -33.36 -11.77 25.65
N SER A 519 -34.45 -12.02 26.37
CA SER A 519 -35.71 -12.52 25.80
C SER A 519 -36.45 -11.42 25.04
N PRO A 520 -37.16 -11.72 23.93
CA PRO A 520 -38.05 -10.78 23.25
C PRO A 520 -39.05 -10.10 24.19
N ARG A 521 -39.46 -10.79 25.26
CA ARG A 521 -40.40 -10.27 26.27
C ARG A 521 -39.83 -9.17 27.19
N VAL A 522 -38.54 -8.86 27.07
CA VAL A 522 -37.89 -7.73 27.78
C VAL A 522 -38.11 -6.42 27.01
N TYR A 523 -38.31 -6.50 25.69
CA TYR A 523 -38.47 -5.36 24.81
C TYR A 523 -39.93 -4.89 24.69
N ASN A 524 -40.11 -3.61 24.40
CA ASN A 524 -41.41 -3.01 24.06
C ASN A 524 -41.70 -3.07 22.56
N SER A 525 -40.69 -3.24 21.71
CA SER A 525 -40.84 -3.44 20.26
C SER A 525 -40.68 -4.90 19.83
N ASP A 526 -41.10 -5.23 18.61
CA ASP A 526 -41.02 -6.60 18.06
C ASP A 526 -39.57 -6.95 17.68
N GLN A 527 -38.86 -7.60 18.61
CA GLN A 527 -37.43 -7.87 18.51
C GLN A 527 -37.10 -9.36 18.61
N LEU A 528 -36.13 -9.79 17.80
CA LEU A 528 -35.53 -11.12 17.93
C LEU A 528 -34.66 -11.24 19.20
N PRO A 529 -34.56 -12.45 19.79
CA PRO A 529 -33.71 -12.71 20.95
C PRO A 529 -32.24 -12.39 20.68
N THR A 530 -31.51 -12.03 21.73
CA THR A 530 -30.07 -11.74 21.64
C THR A 530 -29.34 -12.16 22.91
N TRP A 531 -28.02 -12.02 22.90
CA TRP A 531 -27.17 -12.17 24.08
C TRP A 531 -26.40 -10.86 24.26
N ASN A 532 -26.49 -10.28 25.45
CA ASN A 532 -25.68 -9.13 25.86
C ASN A 532 -24.48 -9.65 26.65
N SER A 533 -23.30 -9.08 26.43
CA SER A 533 -22.07 -9.44 27.14
C SER A 533 -21.01 -8.35 27.09
N ILE A 534 -20.16 -8.30 28.11
CA ILE A 534 -18.96 -7.46 28.13
C ILE A 534 -17.73 -8.28 28.52
N SER A 535 -16.61 -8.05 27.83
CA SER A 535 -15.34 -8.75 28.07
C SER A 535 -14.15 -7.85 27.72
N VAL A 536 -12.98 -8.10 28.30
CA VAL A 536 -11.72 -7.42 27.94
C VAL A 536 -10.80 -8.43 27.26
N HIS A 537 -10.27 -8.06 26.10
CA HIS A 537 -9.37 -8.85 25.28
C HIS A 537 -8.01 -8.17 25.28
N ILE A 538 -6.95 -8.91 25.63
CA ILE A 538 -5.59 -8.39 25.68
C ILE A 538 -4.66 -9.24 24.80
N THR A 539 -3.72 -8.56 24.16
CA THR A 539 -2.52 -9.16 23.56
C THR A 539 -1.33 -8.81 24.44
N GLY A 540 -0.47 -9.78 24.77
CA GLY A 540 0.70 -9.50 25.59
C GLY A 540 1.84 -10.50 25.43
N LEU A 541 3.02 -10.10 25.89
CA LEU A 541 4.20 -10.96 25.99
C LEU A 541 4.36 -11.41 27.44
N ALA A 542 4.48 -12.71 27.67
CA ALA A 542 4.66 -13.25 29.02
C ALA A 542 6.15 -13.51 29.31
N GLU A 543 6.59 -13.16 30.52
CA GLU A 543 7.93 -13.44 31.03
C GLU A 543 7.87 -14.05 32.44
N PRO A 544 8.70 -15.07 32.75
CA PRO A 544 8.76 -15.65 34.09
C PRO A 544 9.36 -14.68 35.10
N VAL A 545 8.82 -14.64 36.33
CA VAL A 545 9.45 -13.85 37.40
C VAL A 545 10.81 -14.45 37.78
N SER A 546 11.81 -13.59 37.91
CA SER A 546 13.22 -13.99 38.04
C SER A 546 13.61 -14.39 39.47
N THR A 547 12.81 -14.02 40.47
CA THR A 547 13.14 -14.26 41.89
C THR A 547 11.95 -14.77 42.70
N SER A 548 12.23 -15.58 43.72
CA SER A 548 11.22 -16.00 44.71
C SER A 548 10.57 -14.80 45.41
N GLN A 549 11.28 -13.67 45.55
CA GLN A 549 10.75 -12.46 46.18
C GLN A 549 9.69 -11.76 45.32
N GLU A 550 9.82 -11.79 43.99
CA GLU A 550 8.79 -11.32 43.05
C GLU A 550 7.56 -12.22 43.10
N LEU A 551 7.75 -13.55 43.06
CA LEU A 551 6.66 -14.51 43.21
C LEU A 551 5.87 -14.28 44.51
N VAL A 552 6.57 -14.15 45.65
CA VAL A 552 5.93 -13.82 46.95
C VAL A 552 5.13 -12.51 46.86
N THR A 553 5.69 -11.48 46.22
CA THR A 553 5.04 -10.16 46.13
C THR A 553 3.77 -10.19 45.26
N GLY A 554 3.78 -10.95 44.16
CA GLY A 554 2.60 -11.15 43.33
C GLY A 554 1.53 -12.06 43.98
N LEU A 555 1.94 -13.08 44.74
CA LEU A 555 1.01 -13.86 45.56
C LEU A 555 0.33 -13.01 46.65
N GLN A 556 1.05 -12.04 47.21
CA GLN A 556 0.48 -11.07 48.13
C GLN A 556 -0.52 -10.12 47.47
N SER A 557 -0.27 -9.62 46.26
CA SER A 557 -1.23 -8.74 45.56
C SER A 557 -2.52 -9.48 45.20
N ILE A 558 -2.44 -10.77 44.83
CA ILE A 558 -3.61 -11.65 44.69
C ILE A 558 -4.40 -11.67 46.02
N SER A 559 -3.75 -11.99 47.14
CA SER A 559 -4.41 -12.05 48.46
C SER A 559 -5.06 -10.73 48.85
N GLN A 560 -4.35 -9.61 48.68
CA GLN A 560 -4.81 -8.27 49.08
C GLN A 560 -5.99 -7.76 48.26
N HIS A 561 -6.10 -8.16 46.98
CA HIS A 561 -7.17 -7.68 46.09
C HIS A 561 -8.45 -8.53 46.17
N HIS A 562 -8.38 -9.78 46.64
CA HIS A 562 -9.50 -10.74 46.58
C HIS A 562 -10.04 -11.21 47.93
N ASP A 563 -9.24 -11.14 49.00
CA ASP A 563 -9.70 -11.62 50.30
C ASP A 563 -10.72 -10.65 50.93
N LYS A 564 -11.86 -11.21 51.35
CA LYS A 564 -12.99 -10.47 51.95
C LYS A 564 -13.07 -10.65 53.47
N TYR A 565 -12.10 -11.36 54.07
CA TYR A 565 -12.10 -11.80 55.46
C TYR A 565 -10.91 -11.23 56.27
N GLY A 566 -10.07 -10.41 55.66
CA GLY A 566 -8.90 -9.77 56.28
C GLY A 566 -7.60 -10.59 56.23
N TYR A 567 -7.56 -11.70 55.48
CA TYR A 567 -6.36 -12.50 55.33
C TYR A 567 -5.29 -11.77 54.50
N GLN A 568 -4.06 -11.73 55.03
CA GLN A 568 -2.89 -11.25 54.32
C GLN A 568 -1.78 -12.30 54.38
N LEU A 569 -1.32 -12.74 53.20
CA LEU A 569 -0.18 -13.64 53.08
C LEU A 569 1.10 -12.95 53.62
N SER A 570 1.76 -13.56 54.61
CA SER A 570 3.01 -13.03 55.17
C SER A 570 4.21 -13.39 54.31
N LYS A 571 5.09 -12.42 54.00
CA LYS A 571 6.36 -12.67 53.27
C LYS A 571 7.26 -13.71 53.94
N ALA A 572 7.11 -13.89 55.25
CA ALA A 572 7.93 -14.81 56.06
C ALA A 572 7.26 -16.19 56.29
N ASP A 573 6.11 -16.48 55.67
CA ASP A 573 5.45 -17.77 55.85
C ASP A 573 6.31 -18.92 55.26
N PRO A 574 6.77 -19.89 56.07
CA PRO A 574 7.68 -20.94 55.63
C PRO A 574 7.06 -21.89 54.60
N ARG A 575 5.72 -21.88 54.44
CA ARG A 575 5.02 -22.66 53.41
C ARG A 575 5.23 -22.10 52.01
N ILE A 576 5.42 -20.79 51.85
CA ILE A 576 5.63 -20.16 50.54
C ILE A 576 6.92 -20.67 49.87
N LYS A 577 7.97 -20.90 50.67
CA LYS A 577 9.23 -21.46 50.17
C LYS A 577 9.08 -22.90 49.63
N LYS A 578 8.09 -23.66 50.10
CA LYS A 578 7.75 -24.97 49.51
C LYS A 578 6.88 -24.82 48.26
N LEU A 579 5.99 -23.84 48.23
CA LEU A 579 5.13 -23.55 47.06
C LEU A 579 5.93 -23.13 45.83
N SER A 580 7.02 -22.36 45.99
CA SER A 580 7.86 -21.90 44.87
C SER A 580 8.53 -23.01 44.05
N ASP A 581 8.61 -24.22 44.62
CA ASP A 581 9.15 -25.41 43.95
C ASP A 581 8.11 -26.07 43.01
N PHE A 582 6.82 -25.79 43.20
CA PHE A 582 5.71 -26.35 42.43
C PHE A 582 5.06 -25.35 41.47
N ILE A 583 5.11 -24.04 41.75
CA ILE A 583 4.52 -23.01 40.88
C ILE A 583 5.58 -22.14 40.21
N ILE A 584 5.23 -21.56 39.06
CA ILE A 584 5.96 -20.51 38.37
C ILE A 584 5.08 -19.25 38.32
N GLY A 585 5.64 -18.12 38.74
CA GLY A 585 5.03 -16.80 38.55
C GLY A 585 5.48 -16.20 37.23
N PHE A 586 4.67 -15.33 36.66
CA PHE A 586 4.99 -14.62 35.42
C PHE A 586 4.28 -13.26 35.40
N ASN A 587 4.92 -12.31 34.70
CA ASN A 587 4.30 -11.05 34.31
C ASN A 587 3.92 -11.14 32.83
N ILE A 588 2.85 -10.45 32.44
CA ILE A 588 2.49 -10.26 31.04
C ILE A 588 2.49 -8.75 30.75
N GLU A 589 3.38 -8.32 29.86
CA GLU A 589 3.38 -6.97 29.31
C GLU A 589 2.17 -6.79 28.40
N ILE A 590 1.36 -5.75 28.65
CA ILE A 590 0.16 -5.46 27.86
C ILE A 590 0.59 -4.71 26.59
N LYS A 591 0.54 -5.37 25.43
CA LYS A 591 0.83 -4.77 24.11
C LYS A 591 -0.39 -4.07 23.51
N ASP A 592 -1.57 -4.60 23.78
CA ASP A 592 -2.84 -4.19 23.20
C ASP A 592 -3.99 -4.62 24.12
N ILE A 593 -5.03 -3.79 24.24
CA ILE A 593 -6.17 -3.97 25.13
C ILE A 593 -7.44 -3.40 24.47
N ALA A 594 -8.49 -4.20 24.41
CA ALA A 594 -9.78 -3.81 23.83
C ALA A 594 -10.95 -4.38 24.62
N ILE A 595 -11.96 -3.56 24.90
CA ILE A 595 -13.25 -4.02 25.46
C ILE A 595 -14.12 -4.50 24.30
N ARG A 596 -14.75 -5.66 24.45
CA ARG A 596 -15.83 -6.14 23.57
C ARG A 596 -17.14 -6.15 24.35
N ALA A 597 -18.06 -5.26 23.98
CA ALA A 597 -19.33 -5.02 24.66
C ALA A 597 -20.50 -5.09 23.66
N LYS A 598 -21.26 -6.18 23.67
CA LYS A 598 -22.55 -6.26 22.97
C LYS A 598 -23.65 -5.99 23.99
N LEU A 599 -24.24 -4.81 23.93
CA LEU A 599 -25.21 -4.27 24.89
C LEU A 599 -26.44 -3.73 24.15
N SER A 600 -26.92 -4.49 23.16
CA SER A 600 -28.08 -4.15 22.32
C SER A 600 -28.04 -2.72 21.71
N GLN A 601 -26.85 -2.20 21.38
CA GLN A 601 -26.65 -0.84 20.85
C GLN A 601 -27.21 -0.60 19.43
N ASP A 602 -27.80 -1.63 18.83
CA ASP A 602 -28.52 -1.62 17.56
C ASP A 602 -30.05 -1.53 17.72
N ARG A 603 -30.55 -1.38 18.96
CA ARG A 603 -31.96 -1.13 19.30
C ARG A 603 -32.22 0.36 19.52
N ASP A 604 -33.49 0.73 19.69
CA ASP A 604 -33.82 2.06 20.21
C ASP A 604 -33.39 2.21 21.68
N VAL A 605 -33.35 3.45 22.17
CA VAL A 605 -32.85 3.80 23.50
C VAL A 605 -33.67 3.14 24.63
N MET A 606 -34.97 2.93 24.44
CA MET A 606 -35.83 2.32 25.46
C MET A 606 -35.57 0.82 25.56
N ASP A 607 -35.56 0.13 24.43
CA ASP A 607 -35.25 -1.30 24.35
C ASP A 607 -33.80 -1.61 24.75
N GLN A 608 -32.85 -0.72 24.45
CA GLN A 608 -31.47 -0.84 24.91
C GLN A 608 -31.37 -0.74 26.44
N ASN A 609 -32.08 0.21 27.06
CA ASN A 609 -32.09 0.35 28.53
C ASN A 609 -32.71 -0.88 29.21
N LEU A 610 -33.84 -1.39 28.70
CA LEU A 610 -34.48 -2.60 29.21
C LEU A 610 -33.54 -3.83 29.13
N ALA A 611 -32.76 -3.95 28.06
CA ALA A 611 -31.76 -5.01 27.93
C ALA A 611 -30.52 -4.84 28.84
N ASN A 612 -30.20 -3.61 29.25
CA ASN A 612 -29.15 -3.33 30.23
C ASN A 612 -29.64 -3.60 31.67
N ASP A 613 -30.88 -3.25 31.99
CA ASP A 613 -31.51 -3.57 33.28
C ASP A 613 -31.61 -5.08 33.49
N GLU A 614 -31.96 -5.85 32.46
CA GLU A 614 -31.98 -7.32 32.53
C GLU A 614 -30.57 -7.91 32.66
N LEU A 615 -29.55 -7.32 32.02
CA LEU A 615 -28.14 -7.72 32.22
C LEU A 615 -27.70 -7.52 33.67
N TYR A 616 -28.06 -6.40 34.29
CA TYR A 616 -27.80 -6.13 35.71
C TYR A 616 -28.57 -7.10 36.63
N ARG A 617 -29.87 -7.29 36.37
CA ARG A 617 -30.77 -8.11 37.20
C ARG A 617 -30.43 -9.60 37.15
N SER A 618 -30.05 -10.13 35.98
CA SER A 618 -29.69 -11.55 35.82
C SER A 618 -28.34 -11.88 36.47
N ASN A 619 -27.32 -11.03 36.31
CA ASN A 619 -25.98 -11.28 36.86
C ASN A 619 -25.90 -11.11 38.39
N THR A 620 -26.89 -10.49 39.03
CA THR A 620 -27.02 -10.47 40.50
C THR A 620 -27.62 -11.75 41.09
N HIS A 621 -28.25 -12.62 40.29
CA HIS A 621 -29.01 -13.79 40.76
C HIS A 621 -28.52 -15.15 40.19
N LYS A 622 -27.48 -15.15 39.37
CA LYS A 622 -27.18 -16.17 38.34
C LYS A 622 -26.81 -17.59 38.81
N TYR A 623 -26.47 -17.81 40.08
CA TYR A 623 -25.76 -19.04 40.52
C TYR A 623 -26.45 -19.92 41.57
N GLY A 624 -27.62 -19.53 42.09
CA GLY A 624 -28.23 -20.21 43.25
C GLY A 624 -28.51 -21.72 43.10
N GLY A 625 -28.81 -22.18 41.89
CA GLY A 625 -29.13 -23.60 41.63
C GLY A 625 -27.93 -24.50 41.32
N LEU A 626 -26.78 -23.94 40.94
CA LEU A 626 -25.63 -24.71 40.44
C LEU A 626 -24.98 -25.56 41.54
N PHE A 627 -24.95 -25.04 42.78
CA PHE A 627 -24.38 -25.70 43.94
C PHE A 627 -25.08 -27.00 44.32
N ASN A 628 -26.33 -27.22 43.88
CA ASN A 628 -27.06 -28.47 44.11
C ASN A 628 -26.55 -29.64 43.24
N PHE A 629 -25.74 -29.36 42.21
CA PHE A 629 -25.15 -30.37 41.32
C PHE A 629 -23.67 -30.65 41.61
N ILE A 630 -23.06 -29.92 42.56
CA ILE A 630 -21.70 -30.21 43.03
C ILE A 630 -21.81 -31.33 44.09
N PRO A 631 -21.18 -32.51 43.90
CA PRO A 631 -21.28 -33.58 44.87
C PRO A 631 -20.74 -33.16 46.24
N ASN A 632 -21.50 -33.43 47.31
CA ASN A 632 -21.04 -33.27 48.69
C ASN A 632 -19.96 -34.34 49.01
N SER A 633 -18.71 -34.07 48.65
CA SER A 633 -17.58 -34.95 48.94
C SER A 633 -16.30 -34.17 49.28
N ALA A 634 -16.24 -33.62 50.52
CA ALA A 634 -14.99 -33.37 51.27
C ALA A 634 -15.18 -32.62 52.61
N VAL A 635 -16.38 -32.14 52.97
CA VAL A 635 -16.63 -31.65 54.34
C VAL A 635 -16.76 -32.86 55.28
N SER A 636 -15.63 -33.41 55.71
CA SER A 636 -15.62 -34.36 56.82
C SER A 636 -15.94 -33.61 58.12
N GLN A 637 -16.93 -34.10 58.85
CA GLN A 637 -17.19 -33.65 60.21
C GLN A 637 -15.96 -33.97 61.08
N LYS A 638 -15.37 -32.93 61.69
CA LYS A 638 -14.62 -33.07 62.94
C LYS A 638 -15.09 -32.02 63.93
N SER A 639 -16.20 -32.35 64.59
CA SER A 639 -16.62 -31.77 65.86
C SER A 639 -16.27 -32.77 66.98
N ALA A 640 -15.06 -32.66 67.49
CA ALA A 640 -14.59 -33.18 68.79
C ALA A 640 -13.21 -32.54 69.07
#